data_AF-A0A066WYQ6-F1
#
_entry.id   AF-A0A066WYQ6-F1
#
_cell.length_a   1.000
_cell.length_b   1.000
_cell.length_c   1.000
_cell.angle_alpha   90.00
_cell.angle_beta   90.00
_cell.angle_gamma   90.00
#
_symmetry.space_group_name_H-M   'P 1'
#
loop_
_entity.id
_entity.type
_entity.pdbx_description
1 polymer ?
#
loop_
_entity_poly.entity_id
_entity_poly.type
_entity_poly.pdbx_seq_one_letter_code
_entity_poly.pdbx_strand_id
1 'polypeptide(L)'
;MAAGKAGAVLAKILDIDLEASTRHQTKELYKHVAKTISPHEPYYEEDPTVKEWLLEHVPTKEGAARYVKSLFPFTTWIFRYNTRWLISDAIAGFTLGLVVIPQAVAYSLLARLSPEYGLYTSFIGAALYWIFGTSKDMAIGATAVVSLLIGKITAKVLEEHPGEFQPEEISKTLAFLSGAVLLAFGLLRLDWVIEFIPHVAISAFVTAAAITITLSQIPSLLGIDGVNSKAPAYRVFIDTARGLPRIKLDAAVGLTALALLTAIKWYCERMARTQPRRKRMWEMLCSLRMTFTVVLYTLVSFLVNRGLEGKDLRFRITGTLPRGFTHSGPPSLNPDLISALLPDLPATIIILVIEHIAIGKSFGRVNNYTIQPSQEVISLACTNLFGPFLGAYASTGSFGGTAILSKAGVRTPLAGLFNAAILLLALYALTSVLYYIPMASLAALIVHAVVNLITSPDHVFQSWLMSPPDVFIYFAGVFVSIFTSLENGIYVTVALSAALLLLRLARSRGRFLGRVRVHRHPELAAAAPGHNNSDQHSVSSSQTVSHSRTTTSSRARLPTHDVFLPLDRKDGGTNPAVRVDELHPGVFMYRFAEGFNYLNQAQYVDRLIEHVTRATRRTTTPCYDHPGDRPWNEAAAPPLVETDTEPSPETSKPLLRAIVLDCSAVNTMDSGAVEGLIDLRSQLDRWAAPEPVEWHFAGLHNRWTRRALSVSGFGCPTAGRLGGFEPAFSLADLVGRPPMPCERRGGEKTACGGRASDSEHLSCSSLEGGGLGPKESVGTRLGAVSGINRPFFHLDLASAVENAVNSAMRKDRYPTA
;
A
#
# COMPACT_ATOMS: atom_id res chain seq x y z
N MET A 1 24.51 -17.30 14.52
CA MET A 1 25.58 -18.31 14.41
C MET A 1 26.61 -18.25 15.57
N ALA A 2 26.22 -17.91 16.80
CA ALA A 2 27.20 -17.74 17.91
C ALA A 2 26.73 -18.26 19.27
N ALA A 3 25.94 -19.33 19.31
CA ALA A 3 25.44 -19.89 20.58
C ALA A 3 26.17 -21.19 21.02
N GLY A 4 27.16 -21.69 20.27
CA GLY A 4 27.85 -22.95 20.57
C GLY A 4 29.37 -22.86 20.44
N LYS A 5 30.10 -23.73 21.15
CA LYS A 5 31.57 -23.83 21.13
C LYS A 5 32.14 -23.94 19.71
N ALA A 6 31.45 -24.66 18.81
CA ALA A 6 31.83 -24.78 17.41
C ALA A 6 31.77 -23.45 16.64
N GLY A 7 30.76 -22.61 16.90
CA GLY A 7 30.63 -21.29 16.27
C GLY A 7 31.69 -20.31 16.75
N ALA A 8 32.09 -20.39 18.02
CA ALA A 8 33.18 -19.57 18.56
C ALA A 8 34.54 -19.95 17.97
N VAL A 9 34.78 -21.25 17.74
CA VAL A 9 35.99 -21.75 17.07
C VAL A 9 36.00 -21.33 15.61
N LEU A 10 34.89 -21.47 14.89
CA LEU A 10 34.78 -21.05 13.49
C LEU A 10 34.98 -19.53 13.33
N ALA A 11 34.41 -18.73 14.24
CA ALA A 11 34.61 -17.28 14.25
C ALA A 11 36.08 -16.92 14.48
N LYS A 12 36.77 -17.61 15.40
CA LYS A 12 38.20 -17.41 15.63
C LYS A 12 39.08 -17.84 14.45
N ILE A 13 38.67 -18.86 13.69
CA ILE A 13 39.36 -19.31 12.46
C ILE A 13 39.16 -18.30 11.32
N LEU A 14 37.98 -17.68 11.24
CA LEU A 14 37.62 -16.71 10.20
C LEU A 14 37.92 -15.25 10.60
N ASP A 15 38.62 -15.05 11.72
CA ASP A 15 38.93 -13.73 12.31
C ASP A 15 37.69 -12.81 12.51
N ILE A 16 36.55 -13.42 12.82
CA ILE A 16 35.29 -12.72 13.07
C ILE A 16 35.23 -12.31 14.55
N ASP A 17 35.18 -11.00 14.81
CA ASP A 17 34.98 -10.48 16.16
C ASP A 17 33.53 -10.70 16.63
N LEU A 18 33.37 -11.59 17.61
CA LEU A 18 32.09 -11.90 18.25
C LEU A 18 31.64 -10.84 19.27
N GLU A 19 32.55 -10.00 19.76
CA GLU A 19 32.26 -8.93 20.72
C GLU A 19 32.04 -7.57 20.05
N ALA A 20 32.01 -7.52 18.71
CA ALA A 20 31.89 -6.29 17.94
C ALA A 20 30.69 -5.42 18.36
N SER A 21 29.56 -6.00 18.77
CA SER A 21 28.39 -5.22 19.20
C SER A 21 28.52 -4.59 20.60
N THR A 22 29.35 -5.18 21.47
CA THR A 22 29.60 -4.72 22.84
C THR A 22 30.95 -4.04 23.02
N ARG A 23 31.80 -4.02 21.98
CA ARG A 23 33.16 -3.46 22.00
C ARG A 23 33.21 -2.03 22.56
N HIS A 24 32.22 -1.22 22.23
CA HIS A 24 32.13 0.18 22.67
C HIS A 24 31.43 0.37 24.03
N GLN A 25 30.83 -0.68 24.59
CA GLN A 25 30.15 -0.66 25.88
C GLN A 25 31.11 -1.11 26.99
N THR A 26 32.04 -0.24 27.36
CA THR A 26 33.05 -0.54 28.38
C THR A 26 32.44 -0.71 29.78
N LYS A 27 33.06 -1.54 30.63
CA LYS A 27 32.63 -1.71 32.03
C LYS A 27 32.63 -0.41 32.83
N GLU A 28 33.51 0.53 32.47
CA GLU A 28 33.58 1.85 33.09
C GLU A 28 32.36 2.71 32.73
N LEU A 29 31.97 2.73 31.45
CA LEU A 29 30.76 3.41 30.99
C LEU A 29 29.52 2.86 31.71
N TYR A 30 29.40 1.54 31.83
CA TYR A 30 28.30 0.90 32.56
C TYR A 30 28.21 1.37 34.01
N LYS A 31 29.34 1.38 34.74
CA LYS A 31 29.38 1.85 36.14
C LYS A 31 29.02 3.33 36.25
N HIS A 32 29.52 4.16 35.33
CA HIS A 32 29.28 5.60 35.32
C HIS A 32 27.80 5.93 35.07
N VAL A 33 27.22 5.32 34.04
CA VAL A 33 25.80 5.48 33.68
C VAL A 33 24.88 4.96 34.79
N ALA A 34 25.16 3.77 35.35
CA ALA A 34 24.37 3.21 36.44
C ALA A 34 24.43 4.07 37.72
N LYS A 35 25.58 4.71 37.98
CA LYS A 35 25.71 5.68 39.08
C LYS A 35 24.90 6.96 38.81
N THR A 36 24.86 7.42 37.57
CA THR A 36 24.16 8.66 37.18
C THR A 36 22.65 8.54 37.30
N ILE A 37 22.08 7.38 36.97
CA ILE A 37 20.62 7.16 37.03
C ILE A 37 20.11 6.86 38.44
N SER A 38 20.96 6.43 39.37
CA SER A 38 20.56 6.14 40.76
C SER A 38 19.99 7.41 41.44
N PRO A 39 18.79 7.37 42.03
CA PRO A 39 18.05 6.21 42.57
C PRO A 39 17.00 5.56 41.63
N HIS A 40 16.91 5.97 40.37
CA HIS A 40 15.90 5.49 39.42
C HIS A 40 16.23 4.12 38.82
N GLU A 41 15.21 3.39 38.34
CA GLU A 41 15.38 2.02 37.82
C GLU A 41 16.08 2.03 36.44
N PRO A 42 17.24 1.34 36.29
CA PRO A 42 17.95 1.26 35.03
C PRO A 42 17.28 0.28 34.06
N TYR A 43 17.24 0.63 32.77
CA TYR A 43 16.83 -0.28 31.69
C TYR A 43 17.99 -0.54 30.73
N TYR A 44 18.32 -1.80 30.48
CA TYR A 44 19.37 -2.21 29.55
C TYR A 44 18.73 -2.80 28.29
N GLU A 45 19.07 -2.25 27.12
CA GLU A 45 18.56 -2.77 25.85
C GLU A 45 19.38 -3.97 25.39
N GLU A 46 18.71 -5.09 25.12
CA GLU A 46 19.30 -6.29 24.52
C GLU A 46 19.32 -6.22 22.98
N ASP A 47 20.38 -6.77 22.37
CA ASP A 47 20.51 -6.85 20.91
C ASP A 47 19.54 -7.87 20.30
N PRO A 48 18.82 -7.53 19.21
CA PRO A 48 17.94 -8.49 18.53
C PRO A 48 18.75 -9.64 17.94
N THR A 49 18.29 -10.88 18.10
CA THR A 49 18.97 -12.06 17.55
C THR A 49 18.30 -12.59 16.26
N VAL A 50 19.09 -13.18 15.37
CA VAL A 50 18.56 -13.85 14.15
C VAL A 50 17.64 -15.01 14.52
N LYS A 51 17.87 -15.65 15.67
CA LYS A 51 17.01 -16.71 16.20
C LYS A 51 15.64 -16.17 16.57
N GLU A 52 15.57 -15.05 17.31
CA GLU A 52 14.29 -14.37 17.60
C GLU A 52 13.58 -14.00 16.30
N TRP A 53 14.28 -13.37 15.37
CA TRP A 53 13.70 -12.98 14.08
C TRP A 53 13.15 -14.18 13.30
N LEU A 54 13.88 -15.30 13.22
CA LEU A 54 13.37 -16.52 12.58
C LEU A 54 12.14 -17.07 13.32
N LEU A 55 12.16 -17.09 14.66
CA LEU A 55 11.06 -17.56 15.48
C LEU A 55 9.81 -16.68 15.35
N GLU A 56 9.95 -15.37 15.11
CA GLU A 56 8.84 -14.46 14.81
C GLU A 56 8.12 -14.83 13.49
N HIS A 57 8.80 -15.48 12.55
CA HIS A 57 8.25 -15.89 11.26
C HIS A 57 7.70 -17.32 11.24
N VAL A 58 7.96 -18.13 12.28
CA VAL A 58 7.41 -19.49 12.35
C VAL A 58 5.92 -19.42 12.71
N PRO A 59 5.02 -19.98 11.90
CA PRO A 59 3.60 -19.92 12.17
C PRO A 59 3.26 -20.70 13.44
N THR A 60 2.52 -20.08 14.35
CA THR A 60 1.94 -20.77 15.51
C THR A 60 0.83 -21.72 15.04
N LYS A 61 0.58 -22.80 15.80
CA LYS A 61 -0.51 -23.76 15.49
C LYS A 61 -1.87 -23.06 15.36
N GLU A 62 -2.14 -22.10 16.24
CA GLU A 62 -3.33 -21.26 16.17
C GLU A 62 -3.36 -20.38 14.92
N GLY A 63 -2.20 -19.85 14.50
CA GLY A 63 -2.04 -19.11 13.26
C GLY A 63 -2.37 -19.97 12.03
N ALA A 64 -1.89 -21.22 11.99
CA ALA A 64 -2.20 -22.16 10.92
C ALA A 64 -3.70 -22.53 10.88
N ALA A 65 -4.32 -22.79 12.04
CA ALA A 65 -5.76 -23.04 12.11
C ALA A 65 -6.59 -21.82 11.66
N ARG A 66 -6.19 -20.61 12.07
CA ARG A 66 -6.82 -19.35 11.64
C ARG A 66 -6.65 -19.12 10.13
N TYR A 67 -5.50 -19.48 9.58
CA TYR A 67 -5.24 -19.43 8.15
C TYR A 67 -6.18 -20.35 7.37
N VAL A 68 -6.28 -21.62 7.73
CA VAL A 68 -7.21 -22.58 7.07
C VAL A 68 -8.65 -22.10 7.17
N LYS A 69 -9.07 -21.60 8.34
CA LYS A 69 -10.41 -21.03 8.51
C LYS A 69 -10.66 -19.81 7.62
N SER A 70 -9.65 -18.97 7.39
CA SER A 70 -9.77 -17.79 6.54
C SER A 70 -9.90 -18.11 5.04
N LEU A 71 -9.49 -19.30 4.58
CA LEU A 71 -9.67 -19.74 3.20
C LEU A 71 -11.14 -19.94 2.81
N PHE A 72 -12.02 -20.12 3.80
CA PHE A 72 -13.45 -20.34 3.61
C PHE A 72 -14.29 -19.28 4.33
N PRO A 73 -14.36 -18.03 3.83
CA PRO A 73 -15.09 -16.93 4.47
C PRO A 73 -16.56 -17.23 4.74
N PHE A 74 -17.21 -18.05 3.92
CA PHE A 74 -18.62 -18.41 4.08
C PHE A 74 -18.97 -18.97 5.47
N THR A 75 -18.02 -19.68 6.09
CA THR A 75 -18.18 -20.28 7.42
C THR A 75 -18.47 -19.25 8.53
N THR A 76 -18.11 -17.98 8.32
CA THR A 76 -18.31 -16.91 9.30
C THR A 76 -19.75 -16.36 9.34
N TRP A 77 -20.46 -16.41 8.21
CA TRP A 77 -21.78 -15.77 8.06
C TRP A 77 -22.92 -16.73 7.73
N ILE A 78 -22.63 -17.92 7.18
CA ILE A 78 -23.69 -18.87 6.75
C ILE A 78 -24.60 -19.29 7.93
N PHE A 79 -24.06 -19.45 9.13
CA PHE A 79 -24.81 -19.79 10.33
C PHE A 79 -25.61 -18.60 10.93
N ARG A 80 -25.39 -17.38 10.43
CA ARG A 80 -26.12 -16.16 10.84
C ARG A 80 -27.11 -15.69 9.76
N TYR A 81 -27.31 -16.50 8.73
CA TYR A 81 -28.14 -16.18 7.60
C TYR A 81 -29.63 -16.15 7.98
N ASN A 82 -30.36 -15.11 7.55
CA ASN A 82 -31.76 -14.90 7.91
C ASN A 82 -32.66 -14.77 6.68
N THR A 83 -33.98 -14.89 6.88
CA THR A 83 -34.98 -14.84 5.80
C THR A 83 -35.05 -13.49 5.08
N ARG A 84 -34.71 -12.38 5.74
CA ARG A 84 -34.66 -11.06 5.10
C ARG A 84 -33.48 -10.97 4.12
N TRP A 85 -32.34 -11.56 4.46
CA TRP A 85 -31.19 -11.67 3.56
C TRP A 85 -31.53 -12.59 2.38
N LEU A 86 -32.21 -13.71 2.64
CA LEU A 86 -32.69 -14.63 1.59
C LEU A 86 -33.51 -13.91 0.51
N ILE A 87 -34.52 -13.12 0.91
CA ILE A 87 -35.37 -12.39 -0.03
C ILE A 87 -34.55 -11.36 -0.82
N SER A 88 -33.68 -10.62 -0.13
CA SER A 88 -32.82 -9.60 -0.75
C SER A 88 -31.85 -10.21 -1.77
N ASP A 89 -31.20 -11.32 -1.41
CA ASP A 89 -30.22 -12.01 -2.24
C ASP A 89 -30.88 -12.76 -3.40
N ALA A 90 -32.10 -13.29 -3.22
CA ALA A 90 -32.89 -13.87 -4.29
C ALA A 90 -33.29 -12.80 -5.34
N ILE A 91 -33.82 -11.65 -4.90
CA ILE A 91 -34.18 -10.54 -5.81
C ILE A 91 -32.93 -10.05 -6.56
N ALA A 92 -31.82 -9.84 -5.86
CA ALA A 92 -30.57 -9.38 -6.45
C ALA A 92 -30.00 -10.40 -7.45
N GLY A 93 -29.94 -11.68 -7.07
CA GLY A 93 -29.42 -12.75 -7.90
C GLY A 93 -30.27 -13.04 -9.14
N PHE A 94 -31.60 -13.01 -9.03
CA PHE A 94 -32.49 -13.13 -10.19
C PHE A 94 -32.38 -11.95 -11.13
N THR A 95 -32.32 -10.72 -10.60
CA THR A 95 -32.10 -9.51 -11.39
C THR A 95 -30.78 -9.59 -12.15
N LEU A 96 -29.71 -10.02 -11.47
CA LEU A 96 -28.40 -10.21 -12.08
C LEU A 96 -28.44 -11.29 -13.18
N GLY A 97 -29.01 -12.46 -12.91
CA GLY A 97 -29.06 -13.56 -13.89
C GLY A 97 -29.76 -13.19 -15.18
N LEU A 98 -30.86 -12.44 -15.10
CA LEU A 98 -31.55 -11.93 -16.29
C LEU A 98 -30.72 -10.92 -17.10
N VAL A 99 -29.82 -10.17 -16.47
CA VAL A 99 -28.96 -9.21 -17.16
C VAL A 99 -27.70 -9.89 -17.70
N VAL A 100 -27.16 -10.87 -16.98
CA VAL A 100 -25.92 -11.56 -17.33
C VAL A 100 -26.08 -12.46 -18.54
N ILE A 101 -27.25 -13.08 -18.78
CA ILE A 101 -27.48 -13.96 -19.95
C ILE A 101 -27.06 -13.32 -21.28
N PRO A 102 -27.61 -12.16 -21.70
CA PRO A 102 -27.21 -11.55 -22.97
C PRO A 102 -25.78 -11.01 -22.94
N GLN A 103 -25.29 -10.54 -21.79
CA GLN A 103 -23.90 -10.08 -21.65
C GLN A 103 -22.91 -11.21 -21.89
N ALA A 104 -23.15 -12.35 -21.26
CA ALA A 104 -22.34 -13.55 -21.37
C ALA A 104 -22.23 -14.03 -22.82
N VAL A 105 -23.36 -14.11 -23.53
CA VAL A 105 -23.41 -14.44 -24.96
C VAL A 105 -22.61 -13.43 -25.80
N ALA A 106 -22.79 -12.14 -25.53
CA ALA A 106 -22.08 -11.10 -26.28
C ALA A 106 -20.56 -11.15 -26.04
N TYR A 107 -20.12 -11.47 -24.82
CA TYR A 107 -18.71 -11.51 -24.46
C TYR A 107 -17.98 -12.74 -25.02
N SER A 108 -18.60 -13.93 -25.10
CA SER A 108 -17.92 -15.08 -25.74
C SER A 108 -17.64 -14.84 -27.23
N LEU A 109 -18.50 -14.09 -27.91
CA LEU A 109 -18.28 -13.69 -29.30
C LEU A 109 -17.05 -12.77 -29.46
N LEU A 110 -16.76 -11.93 -28.46
CA LEU A 110 -15.50 -11.15 -28.42
C LEU A 110 -14.28 -12.06 -28.27
N ALA A 111 -14.42 -13.16 -27.52
CA ALA A 111 -13.40 -14.17 -27.28
C ALA A 111 -13.15 -15.14 -28.44
N ARG A 112 -13.84 -15.00 -29.59
CA ARG A 112 -13.81 -16.00 -30.70
C ARG A 112 -14.37 -17.36 -30.31
N LEU A 113 -15.28 -17.39 -29.34
CA LEU A 113 -15.94 -18.62 -28.89
C LEU A 113 -17.43 -18.60 -29.21
N SER A 114 -18.02 -19.79 -29.26
CA SER A 114 -19.46 -19.93 -29.41
C SER A 114 -20.22 -19.29 -28.22
N PRO A 115 -21.47 -18.82 -28.43
CA PRO A 115 -22.30 -18.16 -27.42
C PRO A 115 -22.39 -18.86 -26.06
N GLU A 116 -22.45 -20.20 -26.06
CA GLU A 116 -22.62 -21.03 -24.87
C GLU A 116 -21.45 -20.92 -23.88
N TYR A 117 -20.21 -20.69 -24.37
CA TYR A 117 -19.03 -20.55 -23.53
C TYR A 117 -19.14 -19.38 -22.56
N GLY A 118 -19.85 -18.31 -22.96
CA GLY A 118 -20.12 -17.18 -22.09
C GLY A 118 -21.02 -17.54 -20.93
N LEU A 119 -22.06 -18.33 -21.21
CA LEU A 119 -23.01 -18.82 -20.21
C LEU A 119 -22.33 -19.79 -19.24
N TYR A 120 -21.48 -20.69 -19.73
CA TYR A 120 -20.66 -21.57 -18.89
C TYR A 120 -19.77 -20.76 -17.95
N THR A 121 -19.04 -19.78 -18.51
CA THR A 121 -18.12 -18.93 -17.75
C THR A 121 -18.83 -18.13 -16.65
N SER A 122 -20.00 -17.58 -16.95
CA SER A 122 -20.78 -16.82 -15.98
C SER A 122 -21.44 -17.70 -14.92
N PHE A 123 -21.84 -18.93 -15.28
CA PHE A 123 -22.39 -19.90 -14.34
C PHE A 123 -21.35 -20.30 -13.29
N ILE A 124 -20.14 -20.66 -13.71
CA ILE A 124 -19.06 -21.08 -12.79
C ILE A 124 -18.69 -19.95 -11.83
N GLY A 125 -18.50 -18.73 -12.34
CA GLY A 125 -18.22 -17.56 -11.51
C GLY A 125 -19.29 -17.34 -10.45
N ALA A 126 -20.56 -17.39 -10.83
CA ALA A 126 -21.68 -17.22 -9.92
C ALA A 126 -21.80 -18.36 -8.88
N ALA A 127 -21.53 -19.60 -9.30
CA ALA A 127 -21.69 -20.80 -8.46
C ALA A 127 -20.57 -20.95 -7.42
N LEU A 128 -19.33 -20.55 -7.74
CA LEU A 128 -18.17 -20.76 -6.86
C LEU A 128 -17.84 -19.56 -5.97
N TYR A 129 -18.20 -18.34 -6.38
CA TYR A 129 -17.74 -17.14 -5.69
C TYR A 129 -18.13 -17.09 -4.20
N TRP A 130 -19.33 -17.53 -3.84
CA TRP A 130 -19.82 -17.43 -2.45
C TRP A 130 -19.01 -18.26 -1.43
N ILE A 131 -18.26 -19.27 -1.89
CA ILE A 131 -17.44 -20.14 -1.05
C ILE A 131 -16.16 -19.40 -0.61
N PHE A 132 -15.51 -18.72 -1.55
CA PHE A 132 -14.17 -18.17 -1.38
C PHE A 132 -14.15 -16.64 -1.28
N GLY A 133 -15.16 -15.95 -1.78
CA GLY A 133 -15.22 -14.49 -1.84
C GLY A 133 -15.51 -13.82 -0.49
N THR A 134 -15.04 -12.59 -0.33
CA THR A 134 -15.29 -11.72 0.83
C THR A 134 -16.23 -10.56 0.50
N SER A 135 -16.32 -10.15 -0.75
CA SER A 135 -17.20 -9.05 -1.19
C SER A 135 -18.64 -9.52 -1.38
N LYS A 136 -19.60 -8.87 -0.72
CA LYS A 136 -21.03 -9.21 -0.91
C LYS A 136 -21.58 -8.81 -2.28
N ASP A 137 -20.99 -7.80 -2.93
CA ASP A 137 -21.51 -7.20 -4.16
C ASP A 137 -20.89 -7.77 -5.43
N MET A 138 -19.79 -8.51 -5.32
CA MET A 138 -18.99 -8.93 -6.48
C MET A 138 -19.73 -9.99 -7.31
N ALA A 139 -19.78 -9.76 -8.62
CA ALA A 139 -20.26 -10.73 -9.60
C ALA A 139 -19.09 -11.20 -10.47
N ILE A 140 -18.69 -12.47 -10.36
CA ILE A 140 -17.68 -13.08 -11.24
C ILE A 140 -18.37 -13.71 -12.45
N GLY A 141 -17.81 -13.52 -13.64
CA GLY A 141 -18.26 -14.18 -14.87
C GLY A 141 -17.45 -13.74 -16.09
N ALA A 142 -18.06 -13.88 -17.27
CA ALA A 142 -17.49 -13.36 -18.51
C ALA A 142 -17.48 -11.82 -18.49
N THR A 143 -16.38 -11.20 -18.90
CA THR A 143 -16.26 -9.73 -19.01
C THR A 143 -15.69 -9.33 -20.36
N ALA A 144 -16.07 -8.14 -20.85
CA ALA A 144 -15.66 -7.65 -22.17
C ALA A 144 -14.12 -7.56 -22.32
N VAL A 145 -13.43 -7.13 -21.27
CA VAL A 145 -11.98 -6.89 -21.29
C VAL A 145 -11.22 -8.22 -21.43
N VAL A 146 -11.54 -9.19 -20.58
CA VAL A 146 -10.92 -10.52 -20.61
C VAL A 146 -11.28 -11.26 -21.90
N SER A 147 -12.53 -11.15 -22.37
CA SER A 147 -12.92 -11.76 -23.63
C SER A 147 -12.19 -11.17 -24.83
N LEU A 148 -11.97 -9.86 -24.89
CA LEU A 148 -11.14 -9.26 -25.95
C LEU A 148 -9.69 -9.75 -25.90
N LEU A 149 -9.12 -9.88 -24.70
CA LEU A 149 -7.77 -10.40 -24.51
C LEU A 149 -7.64 -11.84 -25.03
N ILE A 150 -8.56 -12.73 -24.61
CA ILE A 150 -8.59 -14.12 -25.08
C ILE A 150 -8.76 -14.15 -26.60
N GLY A 151 -9.68 -13.37 -27.16
CA GLY A 151 -9.90 -13.31 -28.60
C GLY A 151 -8.67 -12.84 -29.40
N LYS A 152 -7.79 -12.06 -28.79
CA LYS A 152 -6.50 -11.63 -29.36
C LYS A 152 -5.43 -12.72 -29.22
N ILE A 153 -5.28 -13.32 -28.05
CA ILE A 153 -4.32 -14.41 -27.80
C ILE A 153 -4.65 -15.59 -28.71
N THR A 154 -5.92 -15.99 -28.77
CA THR A 154 -6.39 -17.05 -29.66
C THR A 154 -6.11 -16.73 -31.12
N ALA A 155 -6.27 -15.48 -31.56
CA ALA A 155 -5.93 -15.10 -32.94
C ALA A 155 -4.44 -15.28 -33.25
N LYS A 156 -3.58 -14.83 -32.33
CA LYS A 156 -2.12 -14.95 -32.45
C LYS A 156 -1.68 -16.41 -32.50
N VAL A 157 -2.16 -17.25 -31.58
CA VAL A 157 -1.83 -18.67 -31.55
C VAL A 157 -2.31 -19.40 -32.81
N LEU A 158 -3.50 -19.08 -33.33
CA LEU A 158 -4.00 -19.65 -34.58
C LEU A 158 -3.16 -19.22 -35.81
N GLU A 159 -2.58 -18.02 -35.80
CA GLU A 159 -1.71 -17.53 -36.87
C GLU A 159 -0.32 -18.17 -36.81
N GLU A 160 0.22 -18.40 -35.61
CA GLU A 160 1.52 -19.05 -35.38
C GLU A 160 1.45 -20.58 -35.60
N HIS A 161 0.32 -21.21 -35.24
CA HIS A 161 0.09 -22.65 -35.29
C HIS A 161 -1.19 -23.01 -36.08
N PRO A 162 -1.20 -22.82 -37.40
CA PRO A 162 -2.42 -22.97 -38.21
C PRO A 162 -2.93 -24.41 -38.22
N GLY A 163 -4.14 -24.60 -37.70
CA GLY A 163 -4.86 -25.89 -37.72
C GLY A 163 -4.43 -26.91 -36.65
N GLU A 164 -3.47 -26.56 -35.80
CA GLU A 164 -2.97 -27.43 -34.73
C GLU A 164 -3.89 -27.40 -33.49
N PHE A 165 -4.45 -26.23 -33.17
CA PHE A 165 -5.27 -26.02 -31.97
C PHE A 165 -6.62 -25.39 -32.29
N GLN A 166 -7.61 -25.73 -31.47
CA GLN A 166 -8.94 -25.13 -31.55
C GLN A 166 -9.06 -23.91 -30.61
N PRO A 167 -9.84 -22.87 -30.97
CA PRO A 167 -10.08 -21.70 -30.12
C PRO A 167 -10.53 -22.02 -28.70
N GLU A 168 -11.36 -23.05 -28.56
CA GLU A 168 -11.93 -23.53 -27.31
C GLU A 168 -10.85 -24.12 -26.40
N GLU A 169 -9.93 -24.89 -26.97
CA GLU A 169 -8.80 -25.51 -26.26
C GLU A 169 -7.85 -24.45 -25.73
N ILE A 170 -7.47 -23.50 -26.57
CA ILE A 170 -6.61 -22.36 -26.20
C ILE A 170 -7.20 -21.60 -25.01
N SER A 171 -8.48 -21.31 -25.07
CA SER A 171 -9.17 -20.52 -24.04
C SER A 171 -9.30 -21.26 -22.71
N LYS A 172 -9.59 -22.57 -22.75
CA LYS A 172 -9.67 -23.43 -21.55
C LYS A 172 -8.30 -23.59 -20.89
N THR A 173 -7.25 -23.83 -21.68
CA THR A 173 -5.89 -24.03 -21.17
C THR A 173 -5.32 -22.75 -20.59
N LEU A 174 -5.52 -21.60 -21.24
CA LEU A 174 -5.13 -20.29 -20.68
C LEU A 174 -5.83 -19.98 -19.35
N ALA A 175 -7.13 -20.27 -19.26
CA ALA A 175 -7.90 -20.10 -18.02
C ALA A 175 -7.38 -21.01 -16.89
N PHE A 176 -7.08 -22.27 -17.20
CA PHE A 176 -6.53 -23.22 -16.23
C PHE A 176 -5.14 -22.80 -15.72
N LEU A 177 -4.23 -22.43 -16.63
CA LEU A 177 -2.88 -21.98 -16.28
C LEU A 177 -2.91 -20.69 -15.45
N SER A 178 -3.70 -19.70 -15.85
CA SER A 178 -3.86 -18.46 -15.08
C SER A 178 -4.48 -18.72 -13.71
N GLY A 179 -5.50 -19.59 -13.62
CA GLY A 179 -6.10 -20.03 -12.36
C GLY A 179 -5.09 -20.72 -11.43
N ALA A 180 -4.22 -21.58 -11.95
CA ALA A 180 -3.20 -22.27 -11.16
C ALA A 180 -2.15 -21.30 -10.59
N VAL A 181 -1.65 -20.37 -11.40
CA VAL A 181 -0.69 -19.35 -10.94
C VAL A 181 -1.35 -18.42 -9.93
N LEU A 182 -2.58 -17.98 -10.18
CA LEU A 182 -3.33 -17.14 -9.24
C LEU A 182 -3.60 -17.86 -7.92
N LEU A 183 -3.84 -19.17 -7.95
CA LEU A 183 -4.05 -19.97 -6.74
C LEU A 183 -2.77 -19.98 -5.90
N ALA A 184 -1.60 -20.16 -6.52
CA ALA A 184 -0.32 -20.06 -5.84
C ALA A 184 -0.11 -18.66 -5.23
N PHE A 185 -0.40 -17.59 -5.98
CA PHE A 185 -0.32 -16.20 -5.47
C PHE A 185 -1.25 -15.96 -4.27
N GLY A 186 -2.47 -16.45 -4.34
CA GLY A 186 -3.46 -16.34 -3.27
C GLY A 186 -3.08 -17.12 -2.01
N LEU A 187 -2.65 -18.37 -2.18
CA LEU A 187 -2.20 -19.23 -1.07
C LEU A 187 -0.89 -18.75 -0.42
N LEU A 188 -0.01 -18.10 -1.17
CA LEU A 188 1.19 -17.47 -0.64
C LEU A 188 0.91 -16.08 -0.03
N ARG A 189 -0.33 -15.57 -0.11
CA ARG A 189 -0.73 -14.22 0.29
C ARG A 189 0.22 -13.14 -0.24
N LEU A 190 0.46 -13.19 -1.54
CA LEU A 190 1.27 -12.20 -2.25
C LEU A 190 0.45 -10.94 -2.60
N ASP A 191 -0.59 -10.60 -1.83
CA ASP A 191 -1.44 -9.46 -2.12
C ASP A 191 -0.73 -8.11 -2.04
N TRP A 192 0.37 -8.04 -1.27
CA TRP A 192 1.26 -6.88 -1.24
C TRP A 192 1.84 -6.53 -2.62
N VAL A 193 2.05 -7.51 -3.51
CA VAL A 193 2.57 -7.26 -4.87
C VAL A 193 1.55 -6.48 -5.71
N ILE A 194 0.27 -6.74 -5.49
CA ILE A 194 -0.82 -6.09 -6.23
C ILE A 194 -0.98 -4.64 -5.77
N GLU A 195 -0.55 -4.31 -4.55
CA GLU A 195 -0.60 -2.93 -4.03
C GLU A 195 0.40 -1.98 -4.71
N PHE A 196 1.40 -2.50 -5.45
CA PHE A 196 2.27 -1.65 -6.27
C PHE A 196 1.58 -1.11 -7.52
N ILE A 197 0.38 -1.57 -7.86
CA ILE A 197 -0.36 -1.09 -9.03
C ILE A 197 -1.08 0.20 -8.61
N PRO A 198 -0.62 1.36 -9.09
CA PRO A 198 -1.15 2.64 -8.63
C PRO A 198 -2.55 2.88 -9.20
N HIS A 199 -3.37 3.62 -8.46
CA HIS A 199 -4.75 3.92 -8.86
C HIS A 199 -4.84 4.58 -10.25
N VAL A 200 -3.85 5.39 -10.62
CA VAL A 200 -3.75 6.04 -11.94
C VAL A 200 -3.68 5.02 -13.09
N ALA A 201 -2.95 3.92 -12.91
CA ALA A 201 -2.83 2.87 -13.92
C ALA A 201 -4.17 2.17 -14.14
N ILE A 202 -4.90 1.89 -13.06
CA ILE A 202 -6.24 1.29 -13.10
C ILE A 202 -7.22 2.22 -13.85
N SER A 203 -7.23 3.51 -13.52
CA SER A 203 -8.11 4.50 -14.17
C SER A 203 -7.81 4.65 -15.67
N ALA A 204 -6.52 4.71 -16.04
CA ALA A 204 -6.08 4.79 -17.42
C ALA A 204 -6.47 3.53 -18.21
N PHE A 205 -6.22 2.35 -17.64
CA PHE A 205 -6.59 1.07 -18.22
C PHE A 205 -8.10 0.96 -18.46
N VAL A 206 -8.93 1.26 -17.44
CA VAL A 206 -10.39 1.19 -17.56
C VAL A 206 -10.90 2.15 -18.64
N THR A 207 -10.35 3.37 -18.70
CA THR A 207 -10.72 4.35 -19.73
C THR A 207 -10.34 3.85 -21.13
N ALA A 208 -9.12 3.35 -21.31
CA ALA A 208 -8.64 2.89 -22.61
C ALA A 208 -9.37 1.62 -23.08
N ALA A 209 -9.63 0.69 -22.15
CA ALA A 209 -10.45 -0.49 -22.39
C ALA A 209 -11.86 -0.08 -22.81
N ALA A 210 -12.45 0.91 -22.14
CA ALA A 210 -13.79 1.38 -22.46
C ALA A 210 -13.90 1.96 -23.87
N ILE A 211 -12.93 2.77 -24.28
CA ILE A 211 -12.83 3.34 -25.63
C ILE A 211 -12.63 2.22 -26.66
N THR A 212 -11.70 1.29 -26.40
CA THR A 212 -11.38 0.19 -27.31
C THR A 212 -12.57 -0.76 -27.52
N ILE A 213 -13.27 -1.12 -26.44
CA ILE A 213 -14.49 -1.94 -26.52
C ILE A 213 -15.56 -1.19 -27.30
N THR A 214 -15.79 0.10 -27.01
CA THR A 214 -16.79 0.89 -27.73
C THR A 214 -16.52 0.88 -29.23
N LEU A 215 -15.28 1.16 -29.64
CA LEU A 215 -14.89 1.14 -31.05
C LEU A 215 -15.01 -0.24 -31.69
N SER A 216 -14.68 -1.33 -30.98
CA SER A 216 -14.82 -2.70 -31.51
C SER A 216 -16.26 -3.13 -31.76
N GLN A 217 -17.23 -2.53 -31.04
CA GLN A 217 -18.64 -2.84 -31.18
C GLN A 217 -19.36 -2.04 -32.27
N ILE A 218 -18.85 -0.88 -32.69
CA ILE A 218 -19.51 -0.04 -33.71
C ILE A 218 -19.77 -0.81 -35.03
N PRO A 219 -18.84 -1.61 -35.58
CA PRO A 219 -19.12 -2.40 -36.79
C PRO A 219 -20.29 -3.37 -36.63
N SER A 220 -20.38 -4.03 -35.47
CA SER A 220 -21.47 -4.97 -35.18
C SER A 220 -22.80 -4.24 -35.01
N LEU A 221 -22.78 -3.08 -34.33
CA LEU A 221 -23.92 -2.20 -34.12
C LEU A 221 -24.51 -1.67 -35.44
N LEU A 222 -23.65 -1.36 -36.42
CA LEU A 222 -24.04 -0.82 -37.73
C LEU A 222 -24.28 -1.89 -38.82
N GLY A 223 -23.94 -3.15 -38.57
CA GLY A 223 -24.06 -4.21 -39.57
C GLY A 223 -22.99 -4.24 -40.65
N ILE A 224 -21.84 -3.61 -40.41
CA ILE A 224 -20.77 -3.50 -41.41
C ILE A 224 -19.96 -4.80 -41.39
N ASP A 225 -19.82 -5.44 -42.54
CA ASP A 225 -18.98 -6.63 -42.72
C ASP A 225 -17.56 -6.28 -43.17
N GLY A 226 -16.60 -7.16 -42.86
CA GLY A 226 -15.21 -7.04 -43.31
C GLY A 226 -14.32 -6.12 -42.45
N VAL A 227 -14.83 -5.58 -41.34
CA VAL A 227 -14.03 -4.84 -40.36
C VAL A 227 -13.47 -5.81 -39.33
N ASN A 228 -12.15 -5.82 -39.16
CA ASN A 228 -11.52 -6.59 -38.09
C ASN A 228 -11.68 -5.85 -36.76
N SER A 229 -12.80 -6.07 -36.05
CA SER A 229 -13.09 -5.49 -34.73
C SER A 229 -12.04 -5.78 -33.63
N LYS A 230 -11.05 -6.63 -33.91
CA LYS A 230 -10.00 -7.05 -32.98
C LYS A 230 -8.64 -6.42 -33.26
N ALA A 231 -8.54 -5.60 -34.32
CA ALA A 231 -7.37 -4.77 -34.59
C ALA A 231 -7.22 -3.67 -33.51
N PRO A 232 -6.06 -2.99 -33.41
CA PRO A 232 -5.91 -1.81 -32.56
C PRO A 232 -7.05 -0.81 -32.79
N ALA A 233 -7.51 -0.17 -31.72
CA ALA A 233 -8.74 0.63 -31.71
C ALA A 233 -8.79 1.69 -32.83
N TYR A 234 -7.66 2.35 -33.11
CA TYR A 234 -7.55 3.35 -34.17
C TYR A 234 -7.79 2.76 -35.58
N ARG A 235 -7.34 1.53 -35.84
CA ARG A 235 -7.58 0.86 -37.14
C ARG A 235 -9.04 0.49 -37.29
N VAL A 236 -9.65 -0.04 -36.22
CA VAL A 236 -11.08 -0.35 -36.21
C VAL A 236 -11.89 0.90 -36.52
N PHE A 237 -11.55 2.04 -35.92
CA PHE A 237 -12.21 3.31 -36.20
C PHE A 237 -12.09 3.72 -37.68
N ILE A 238 -10.88 3.65 -38.25
CA ILE A 238 -10.63 4.00 -39.66
C ILE A 238 -11.40 3.08 -40.61
N ASP A 239 -11.35 1.77 -40.39
CA ASP A 239 -12.01 0.78 -41.24
C ASP A 239 -13.54 0.87 -41.12
N THR A 240 -14.05 1.17 -39.92
CA THR A 240 -15.47 1.45 -39.71
C THR A 240 -15.91 2.71 -40.45
N ALA A 241 -15.12 3.79 -40.39
CA ALA A 241 -15.41 5.04 -41.09
C ALA A 241 -15.42 4.83 -42.61
N ARG A 242 -14.49 4.03 -43.16
CA ARG A 242 -14.48 3.63 -44.57
C ARG A 242 -15.68 2.74 -44.94
N GLY A 243 -16.16 1.94 -43.98
CA GLY A 243 -17.29 1.02 -44.14
C GLY A 243 -18.67 1.65 -44.00
N LEU A 244 -18.80 2.94 -43.63
CA LEU A 244 -20.07 3.64 -43.45
C LEU A 244 -21.04 3.52 -44.66
N PRO A 245 -20.60 3.53 -45.92
CA PRO A 245 -21.51 3.32 -47.06
C PRO A 245 -22.14 1.92 -47.13
N ARG A 246 -21.65 0.94 -46.37
CA ARG A 246 -22.07 -0.48 -46.38
C ARG A 246 -22.99 -0.84 -45.20
N ILE A 247 -23.62 0.15 -44.58
CA ILE A 247 -24.54 -0.07 -43.45
C ILE A 247 -25.72 -0.96 -43.87
N LYS A 248 -26.06 -1.92 -43.00
CA LYS A 248 -27.19 -2.84 -43.19
C LYS A 248 -28.37 -2.50 -42.28
N LEU A 249 -29.48 -3.24 -42.43
CA LEU A 249 -30.66 -3.15 -41.57
C LEU A 249 -30.35 -3.41 -40.07
N ASP A 250 -29.26 -4.12 -39.77
CA ASP A 250 -28.69 -4.25 -38.41
C ASP A 250 -28.60 -2.89 -37.69
N ALA A 251 -28.23 -1.81 -38.38
CA ALA A 251 -28.11 -0.48 -37.80
C ALA A 251 -29.43 0.07 -37.24
N ALA A 252 -30.55 -0.24 -37.88
CA ALA A 252 -31.86 0.18 -37.39
C ALA A 252 -32.15 -0.48 -36.03
N VAL A 253 -31.80 -1.76 -35.87
CA VAL A 253 -31.93 -2.49 -34.61
C VAL A 253 -30.95 -1.95 -33.56
N GLY A 254 -29.68 -1.83 -33.91
CA GLY A 254 -28.62 -1.40 -32.99
C GLY A 254 -28.80 0.03 -32.47
N LEU A 255 -29.04 1.00 -33.37
CA LEU A 255 -29.19 2.42 -33.00
C LEU A 255 -30.46 2.67 -32.20
N THR A 256 -31.59 2.04 -32.56
CA THR A 256 -32.82 2.18 -31.78
C THR A 256 -32.71 1.49 -30.41
N ALA A 257 -32.02 0.35 -30.32
CA ALA A 257 -31.74 -0.29 -29.04
C ALA A 257 -30.86 0.60 -28.14
N LEU A 258 -29.81 1.21 -28.70
CA LEU A 258 -28.95 2.14 -27.97
C LEU A 258 -29.72 3.39 -27.52
N ALA A 259 -30.58 3.95 -28.38
CA ALA A 259 -31.46 5.07 -28.04
C ALA A 259 -32.45 4.71 -26.92
N LEU A 260 -33.04 3.51 -26.96
CA LEU A 260 -33.93 3.04 -25.91
C LEU A 260 -33.19 2.84 -24.57
N LEU A 261 -31.98 2.27 -24.60
CA LEU A 261 -31.13 2.10 -23.41
C LEU A 261 -30.76 3.45 -22.78
N THR A 262 -30.42 4.44 -23.59
CA THR A 262 -30.07 5.77 -23.08
C THR A 262 -31.31 6.51 -22.57
N ALA A 263 -32.45 6.41 -23.27
CA ALA A 263 -33.71 7.01 -22.86
C ALA A 263 -34.23 6.47 -21.53
N ILE A 264 -34.27 5.14 -21.35
CA ILE A 264 -34.71 4.53 -20.08
C ILE A 264 -33.76 4.92 -18.95
N LYS A 265 -32.44 4.97 -19.20
CA LYS A 265 -31.46 5.43 -18.19
C LYS A 265 -31.78 6.85 -17.73
N TRP A 266 -31.86 7.77 -18.69
CA TRP A 266 -32.12 9.18 -18.44
C TRP A 266 -33.44 9.38 -17.69
N TYR A 267 -34.50 8.69 -18.10
CA TYR A 267 -35.80 8.76 -17.46
C TYR A 267 -35.76 8.25 -16.02
N CYS A 268 -35.20 7.06 -15.77
CA CYS A 268 -35.12 6.50 -14.42
C CYS A 268 -34.24 7.35 -13.49
N GLU A 269 -33.12 7.89 -13.97
CA GLU A 269 -32.24 8.75 -13.17
C GLU A 269 -32.91 10.10 -12.85
N ARG A 270 -33.63 10.68 -13.81
CA ARG A 270 -34.42 11.89 -13.58
C ARG A 270 -35.52 11.65 -12.56
N MET A 271 -36.26 10.55 -12.68
CA MET A 271 -37.32 10.19 -11.74
C MET A 271 -36.81 9.83 -10.34
N ALA A 272 -35.64 9.20 -10.24
CA ALA A 272 -34.99 8.91 -8.97
C ALA A 272 -34.58 10.20 -8.23
N ARG A 273 -34.19 11.26 -8.96
CA ARG A 273 -33.87 12.59 -8.38
C ARG A 273 -35.13 13.36 -7.98
N THR A 274 -36.19 13.31 -8.77
CA THR A 274 -37.44 14.03 -8.47
C THR A 274 -38.27 13.37 -7.37
N GLN A 275 -38.22 12.04 -7.23
CA GLN A 275 -38.97 11.28 -6.24
C GLN A 275 -38.06 10.49 -5.28
N PRO A 276 -37.39 11.16 -4.31
CA PRO A 276 -36.47 10.50 -3.39
C PRO A 276 -37.12 9.40 -2.54
N ARG A 277 -38.42 9.52 -2.23
CA ARG A 277 -39.20 8.48 -1.50
C ARG A 277 -39.25 7.13 -2.23
N ARG A 278 -39.20 7.13 -3.57
CA ARG A 278 -39.27 5.91 -4.41
C ARG A 278 -37.93 5.61 -5.11
N LYS A 279 -36.83 6.21 -4.66
CA LYS A 279 -35.51 6.08 -5.28
C LYS A 279 -35.10 4.63 -5.55
N ARG A 280 -35.24 3.75 -4.55
CA ARG A 280 -34.89 2.31 -4.67
C ARG A 280 -35.66 1.59 -5.79
N MET A 281 -36.94 1.90 -5.94
CA MET A 281 -37.79 1.31 -6.98
C MET A 281 -37.33 1.77 -8.38
N TRP A 282 -37.03 3.06 -8.53
CA TRP A 282 -36.50 3.60 -9.78
C TRP A 282 -35.11 3.06 -10.12
N GLU A 283 -34.25 2.86 -9.13
CA GLU A 283 -32.93 2.23 -9.30
C GLU A 283 -33.05 0.76 -9.75
N MET A 284 -33.99 0.01 -9.17
CA MET A 284 -34.28 -1.38 -9.58
C MET A 284 -34.85 -1.46 -11.00
N LEU A 285 -35.81 -0.59 -11.35
CA LEU A 285 -36.32 -0.49 -12.72
C LEU A 285 -35.21 -0.14 -13.72
N CYS A 286 -34.31 0.76 -13.33
CA CYS A 286 -33.16 1.15 -14.14
C CYS A 286 -32.18 -0.02 -14.39
N SER A 287 -32.02 -0.94 -13.43
CA SER A 287 -31.17 -2.13 -13.61
C SER A 287 -31.76 -3.15 -14.59
N LEU A 288 -33.08 -3.26 -14.68
CA LEU A 288 -33.76 -4.19 -15.60
C LEU A 288 -33.77 -3.72 -17.06
N ARG A 289 -33.34 -2.48 -17.31
CA ARG A 289 -33.32 -1.89 -18.65
C ARG A 289 -32.62 -2.75 -19.71
N MET A 290 -31.49 -3.37 -19.34
CA MET A 290 -30.69 -4.19 -20.25
C MET A 290 -31.48 -5.43 -20.68
N THR A 291 -32.06 -6.14 -19.71
CA THR A 291 -32.94 -7.30 -19.93
C THR A 291 -34.17 -6.91 -20.76
N PHE A 292 -34.87 -5.82 -20.37
CA PHE A 292 -36.05 -5.36 -21.09
C PHE A 292 -35.75 -5.07 -22.55
N THR A 293 -34.66 -4.36 -22.84
CA THR A 293 -34.27 -4.03 -24.21
C THR A 293 -33.95 -5.29 -25.00
N VAL A 294 -33.17 -6.22 -24.45
CA VAL A 294 -32.84 -7.47 -25.16
C VAL A 294 -34.11 -8.27 -25.43
N VAL A 295 -34.97 -8.49 -24.44
CA VAL A 295 -36.22 -9.25 -24.61
C VAL A 295 -37.11 -8.62 -25.68
N LEU A 296 -37.25 -7.28 -25.67
CA LEU A 296 -38.02 -6.56 -26.68
C LEU A 296 -37.46 -6.76 -28.09
N TYR A 297 -36.15 -6.59 -28.28
CA TYR A 297 -35.53 -6.75 -29.59
C TYR A 297 -35.43 -8.21 -30.05
N THR A 298 -35.37 -9.17 -29.13
CA THR A 298 -35.54 -10.60 -29.43
C THR A 298 -36.95 -10.90 -29.91
N LEU A 299 -37.97 -10.30 -29.30
CA LEU A 299 -39.35 -10.42 -29.78
C LEU A 299 -39.53 -9.82 -31.17
N VAL A 300 -39.01 -8.62 -31.41
CA VAL A 300 -39.01 -7.98 -32.74
C VAL A 300 -38.29 -8.88 -33.75
N SER A 301 -37.15 -9.44 -33.39
CA SER A 301 -36.39 -10.38 -34.23
C SER A 301 -37.15 -11.65 -34.55
N PHE A 302 -37.80 -12.24 -33.55
CA PHE A 302 -38.67 -13.39 -33.75
C PHE A 302 -39.79 -13.05 -34.74
N LEU A 303 -40.47 -11.91 -34.57
CA LEU A 303 -41.57 -11.51 -35.47
C LEU A 303 -41.12 -11.27 -36.91
N VAL A 304 -39.93 -10.70 -37.11
CA VAL A 304 -39.39 -10.37 -38.44
C VAL A 304 -38.80 -11.59 -39.14
N ASN A 305 -38.12 -12.47 -38.41
CA ASN A 305 -37.35 -13.59 -38.97
C ASN A 305 -38.09 -14.94 -38.86
N ARG A 306 -39.31 -14.99 -38.29
CA ARG A 306 -40.08 -16.23 -38.21
C ARG A 306 -40.44 -16.74 -39.61
N GLY A 307 -39.99 -17.95 -39.93
CA GLY A 307 -40.23 -18.61 -41.21
C GLY A 307 -39.19 -18.31 -42.29
N LEU A 308 -38.10 -17.59 -41.95
CA LEU A 308 -36.94 -17.38 -42.82
C LEU A 308 -35.77 -18.23 -42.28
N GLU A 309 -35.09 -18.97 -43.15
CA GLU A 309 -33.94 -19.80 -42.79
C GLU A 309 -32.66 -19.36 -43.50
N GLY A 310 -31.52 -19.47 -42.83
CA GLY A 310 -30.21 -19.27 -43.42
C GLY A 310 -29.95 -17.84 -43.94
N LYS A 311 -29.66 -17.71 -45.24
CA LYS A 311 -29.23 -16.44 -45.87
C LYS A 311 -30.35 -15.41 -46.05
N ASP A 312 -31.62 -15.80 -45.86
CA ASP A 312 -32.78 -14.91 -46.01
C ASP A 312 -33.08 -14.07 -44.76
N LEU A 313 -32.29 -14.25 -43.69
CA LEU A 313 -32.39 -13.44 -42.47
C LEU A 313 -32.15 -11.96 -42.77
N ARG A 314 -33.06 -11.11 -42.28
CA ARG A 314 -33.02 -9.65 -42.54
C ARG A 314 -31.85 -8.95 -41.85
N PHE A 315 -31.35 -9.53 -40.77
CA PHE A 315 -30.24 -9.04 -39.97
C PHE A 315 -29.56 -10.18 -39.19
N ARG A 316 -28.33 -9.93 -38.72
CA ARG A 316 -27.50 -10.97 -38.05
C ARG A 316 -28.06 -11.34 -36.66
N ILE A 317 -28.27 -12.63 -36.43
CA ILE A 317 -28.72 -13.21 -35.16
C ILE A 317 -27.66 -14.14 -34.56
N THR A 318 -27.78 -14.46 -33.27
CA THR A 318 -26.83 -15.29 -32.52
C THR A 318 -26.68 -16.72 -33.07
N GLY A 319 -27.78 -17.35 -33.50
CA GLY A 319 -27.77 -18.71 -34.04
C GLY A 319 -27.99 -19.82 -33.00
N THR A 320 -27.74 -21.07 -33.38
CA THR A 320 -28.06 -22.26 -32.57
C THR A 320 -27.16 -22.39 -31.34
N LEU A 321 -27.76 -22.52 -30.15
CA LEU A 321 -27.05 -22.83 -28.90
C LEU A 321 -27.32 -24.29 -28.50
N PRO A 322 -26.29 -25.09 -28.22
CA PRO A 322 -26.49 -26.43 -27.67
C PRO A 322 -27.14 -26.36 -26.29
N ARG A 323 -28.02 -27.32 -25.99
CA ARG A 323 -28.68 -27.41 -24.67
C ARG A 323 -27.75 -28.05 -23.65
N GLY A 324 -27.66 -27.43 -22.48
CA GLY A 324 -26.86 -27.94 -21.35
C GLY A 324 -25.34 -27.80 -21.53
N PHE A 325 -24.58 -28.52 -20.70
CA PHE A 325 -23.11 -28.55 -20.76
C PHE A 325 -22.64 -29.61 -21.76
N THR A 326 -22.42 -29.20 -23.01
CA THR A 326 -21.98 -30.11 -24.09
C THR A 326 -20.46 -30.15 -24.23
N HIS A 327 -19.78 -29.08 -23.81
CA HIS A 327 -18.32 -28.93 -23.93
C HIS A 327 -17.58 -29.18 -22.60
N SER A 328 -18.13 -30.03 -21.73
CA SER A 328 -17.49 -30.46 -20.49
C SER A 328 -16.33 -31.40 -20.79
N GLY A 329 -15.18 -31.14 -20.19
CA GLY A 329 -13.97 -31.94 -20.37
C GLY A 329 -12.76 -31.24 -19.78
N PRO A 330 -11.70 -32.00 -19.43
CA PRO A 330 -10.47 -31.41 -18.92
C PRO A 330 -9.84 -30.47 -19.98
N PRO A 331 -9.11 -29.41 -19.57
CA PRO A 331 -8.33 -28.59 -20.50
C PRO A 331 -7.22 -29.43 -21.16
N SER A 332 -6.90 -29.14 -22.42
CA SER A 332 -5.81 -29.81 -23.13
C SER A 332 -4.46 -29.29 -22.64
N LEU A 333 -3.71 -30.12 -21.93
CA LEU A 333 -2.39 -29.79 -21.39
C LEU A 333 -1.27 -30.22 -22.35
N ASN A 334 -1.42 -29.87 -23.63
CA ASN A 334 -0.38 -30.14 -24.64
C ASN A 334 0.83 -29.22 -24.36
N PRO A 335 2.06 -29.77 -24.25
CA PRO A 335 3.26 -28.98 -23.98
C PRO A 335 3.48 -27.84 -24.98
N ASP A 336 3.20 -28.09 -26.26
CA ASP A 336 3.33 -27.11 -27.34
C ASP A 336 2.37 -25.93 -27.13
N LEU A 337 1.09 -26.21 -26.83
CA LEU A 337 0.10 -25.19 -26.50
C LEU A 337 0.49 -24.38 -25.25
N ILE A 338 1.00 -25.04 -24.21
CA ILE A 338 1.47 -24.36 -22.99
C ILE A 338 2.62 -23.41 -23.33
N SER A 339 3.57 -23.85 -24.17
CA SER A 339 4.71 -23.03 -24.59
C SER A 339 4.29 -21.80 -25.42
N ALA A 340 3.27 -21.95 -26.28
CA ALA A 340 2.71 -20.86 -27.07
C ALA A 340 1.98 -19.82 -26.20
N LEU A 341 1.36 -20.26 -25.10
CA LEU A 341 0.60 -19.39 -24.19
C LEU A 341 1.43 -18.74 -23.09
N LEU A 342 2.61 -19.30 -22.78
CA LEU A 342 3.46 -18.82 -21.69
C LEU A 342 3.83 -17.32 -21.77
N PRO A 343 4.13 -16.74 -22.95
CA PRO A 343 4.44 -15.31 -23.06
C PRO A 343 3.27 -14.37 -22.73
N ASP A 344 2.03 -14.81 -22.99
CA ASP A 344 0.82 -14.00 -22.81
C ASP A 344 0.19 -14.19 -21.40
N LEU A 345 0.68 -15.18 -20.64
CA LEU A 345 0.20 -15.52 -19.31
C LEU A 345 0.38 -14.40 -18.27
N PRO A 346 1.53 -13.70 -18.16
CA PRO A 346 1.70 -12.63 -17.18
C PRO A 346 0.72 -11.47 -17.41
N ALA A 347 0.49 -11.07 -18.66
CA ALA A 347 -0.46 -10.02 -18.99
C ALA A 347 -1.90 -10.42 -18.63
N THR A 348 -2.27 -11.68 -18.90
CA THR A 348 -3.57 -12.24 -18.54
C THR A 348 -3.81 -12.21 -17.03
N ILE A 349 -2.83 -12.68 -16.24
CA ILE A 349 -2.89 -12.68 -14.77
C ILE A 349 -3.06 -11.27 -14.23
N ILE A 350 -2.25 -10.32 -14.73
CA ILE A 350 -2.30 -8.92 -14.30
C ILE A 350 -3.70 -8.33 -14.58
N ILE A 351 -4.25 -8.54 -15.77
CA ILE A 351 -5.59 -8.03 -16.12
C ILE A 351 -6.67 -8.66 -15.24
N LEU A 352 -6.67 -9.98 -15.06
CA LEU A 352 -7.64 -10.70 -14.22
C LEU A 352 -7.66 -10.13 -12.80
N VAL A 353 -6.47 -9.93 -12.21
CA VAL A 353 -6.29 -9.48 -10.82
C VAL A 353 -6.64 -8.00 -10.66
N ILE A 354 -6.13 -7.13 -11.54
CA ILE A 354 -6.39 -5.69 -11.49
C ILE A 354 -7.89 -5.43 -11.58
N GLU A 355 -8.55 -6.01 -12.59
CA GLU A 355 -9.97 -5.77 -12.83
C GLU A 355 -10.80 -6.20 -11.61
N HIS A 356 -10.54 -7.41 -11.10
CA HIS A 356 -11.26 -7.95 -9.95
C HIS A 356 -11.06 -7.11 -8.67
N ILE A 357 -9.82 -6.79 -8.31
CA ILE A 357 -9.52 -6.07 -7.06
C ILE A 357 -9.95 -4.61 -7.14
N ALA A 358 -9.81 -3.97 -8.30
CA ALA A 358 -10.28 -2.60 -8.51
C ALA A 358 -11.79 -2.49 -8.25
N ILE A 359 -12.58 -3.41 -8.80
CA ILE A 359 -14.03 -3.48 -8.60
C ILE A 359 -14.34 -3.74 -7.13
N GLY A 360 -13.72 -4.74 -6.53
CA GLY A 360 -13.97 -5.12 -5.13
C GLY A 360 -13.64 -3.99 -4.14
N LYS A 361 -12.49 -3.33 -4.30
CA LYS A 361 -12.09 -2.19 -3.45
C LYS A 361 -13.01 -0.98 -3.68
N SER A 362 -13.43 -0.73 -4.92
CA SER A 362 -14.34 0.38 -5.25
C SER A 362 -15.71 0.19 -4.57
N PHE A 363 -16.36 -0.97 -4.76
CA PHE A 363 -17.67 -1.24 -4.17
C PHE A 363 -17.62 -1.44 -2.65
N GLY A 364 -16.52 -1.98 -2.12
CA GLY A 364 -16.26 -2.01 -0.67
C GLY A 364 -16.29 -0.61 -0.06
N ARG A 365 -15.61 0.36 -0.68
CA ARG A 365 -15.63 1.77 -0.22
C ARG A 365 -17.02 2.41 -0.35
N VAL A 366 -17.71 2.19 -1.46
CA VAL A 366 -19.06 2.73 -1.69
C VAL A 366 -20.07 2.20 -0.65
N ASN A 367 -19.94 0.93 -0.27
CA ASN A 367 -20.87 0.25 0.63
C ASN A 367 -20.34 0.07 2.06
N ASN A 368 -19.26 0.75 2.43
CA ASN A 368 -18.64 0.74 3.77
C ASN A 368 -18.26 -0.66 4.30
N TYR A 369 -17.60 -1.49 3.49
CA TYR A 369 -16.97 -2.73 3.94
C TYR A 369 -15.58 -2.91 3.29
N THR A 370 -14.73 -3.71 3.93
CA THR A 370 -13.38 -4.00 3.44
C THR A 370 -13.33 -5.38 2.81
N ILE A 371 -12.74 -5.47 1.62
CA ILE A 371 -12.41 -6.76 0.99
C ILE A 371 -10.99 -7.18 1.37
N GLN A 372 -10.74 -8.49 1.42
CA GLN A 372 -9.39 -9.03 1.61
C GLN A 372 -8.81 -9.42 0.24
N PRO A 373 -7.80 -8.70 -0.30
CA PRO A 373 -7.35 -8.93 -1.67
C PRO A 373 -6.78 -10.33 -1.91
N SER A 374 -6.01 -10.89 -0.98
CA SER A 374 -5.50 -12.27 -1.08
C SER A 374 -6.62 -13.30 -1.22
N GLN A 375 -7.71 -13.11 -0.46
CA GLN A 375 -8.85 -14.01 -0.50
C GLN A 375 -9.69 -13.84 -1.78
N GLU A 376 -9.84 -12.61 -2.28
CA GLU A 376 -10.46 -12.37 -3.59
C GLU A 376 -9.64 -13.01 -4.73
N VAL A 377 -8.30 -12.97 -4.67
CA VAL A 377 -7.43 -13.69 -5.63
C VAL A 377 -7.65 -15.19 -5.57
N ILE A 378 -7.81 -15.79 -4.38
CA ILE A 378 -8.15 -17.22 -4.24
C ILE A 378 -9.50 -17.52 -4.90
N SER A 379 -10.51 -16.66 -4.68
CA SER A 379 -11.83 -16.85 -5.29
C SER A 379 -11.79 -16.81 -6.82
N LEU A 380 -11.01 -15.88 -7.37
CA LEU A 380 -10.76 -15.74 -8.80
C LEU A 380 -9.99 -16.94 -9.35
N ALA A 381 -8.98 -17.40 -8.61
CA ALA A 381 -8.16 -18.55 -8.96
C ALA A 381 -8.98 -19.84 -9.03
N CYS A 382 -9.77 -20.14 -7.99
CA CYS A 382 -10.62 -21.33 -7.97
C CYS A 382 -11.64 -21.30 -9.12
N THR A 383 -12.21 -20.13 -9.42
CA THR A 383 -13.15 -20.00 -10.54
C THR A 383 -12.49 -20.34 -11.88
N ASN A 384 -11.28 -19.84 -12.12
CA ASN A 384 -10.54 -20.06 -13.37
C ASN A 384 -9.87 -21.44 -13.45
N LEU A 385 -9.59 -22.07 -12.30
CA LEU A 385 -9.04 -23.42 -12.24
C LEU A 385 -10.11 -24.48 -12.49
N PHE A 386 -11.30 -24.34 -11.90
CA PHE A 386 -12.39 -25.32 -12.03
C PHE A 386 -13.29 -25.06 -13.24
N GLY A 387 -13.40 -23.82 -13.71
CA GLY A 387 -14.26 -23.46 -14.83
C GLY A 387 -14.00 -24.23 -16.13
N PRO A 388 -12.74 -24.40 -16.57
CA PRO A 388 -12.42 -25.10 -17.82
C PRO A 388 -13.00 -26.51 -17.93
N PHE A 389 -13.15 -27.22 -16.80
CA PHE A 389 -13.75 -28.56 -16.75
C PHE A 389 -15.22 -28.59 -17.21
N LEU A 390 -15.93 -27.46 -17.07
CA LEU A 390 -17.31 -27.29 -17.51
C LEU A 390 -17.42 -26.41 -18.77
N GLY A 391 -16.29 -26.18 -19.44
CA GLY A 391 -16.24 -25.41 -20.69
C GLY A 391 -16.17 -23.90 -20.51
N ALA A 392 -15.90 -23.39 -19.30
CA ALA A 392 -15.65 -21.96 -19.11
C ALA A 392 -14.25 -21.55 -19.59
N TYR A 393 -14.14 -20.31 -20.05
CA TYR A 393 -12.86 -19.63 -20.27
C TYR A 393 -12.56 -18.69 -19.10
N ALA A 394 -11.48 -17.90 -19.21
CA ALA A 394 -11.07 -17.04 -18.10
C ALA A 394 -12.16 -16.02 -17.74
N SER A 395 -12.43 -15.91 -16.45
CA SER A 395 -13.48 -15.12 -15.83
C SER A 395 -12.89 -14.15 -14.82
N THR A 396 -13.57 -13.01 -14.62
CA THR A 396 -13.17 -12.02 -13.60
C THR A 396 -14.40 -11.28 -13.06
N GLY A 397 -14.17 -10.34 -12.14
CA GLY A 397 -15.21 -9.47 -11.60
C GLY A 397 -15.81 -8.58 -12.69
N SER A 398 -17.13 -8.49 -12.76
CA SER A 398 -17.86 -7.66 -13.73
C SER A 398 -18.30 -6.34 -13.09
N PHE A 399 -17.88 -5.20 -13.64
CA PHE A 399 -18.35 -3.87 -13.21
C PHE A 399 -19.87 -3.76 -13.28
N GLY A 400 -20.46 -4.18 -14.41
CA GLY A 400 -21.89 -4.11 -14.65
C GLY A 400 -22.67 -5.01 -13.70
N GLY A 401 -22.23 -6.27 -13.53
CA GLY A 401 -22.89 -7.22 -12.65
C GLY A 401 -22.83 -6.80 -11.17
N THR A 402 -21.66 -6.36 -10.72
CA THR A 402 -21.44 -5.89 -9.35
C THR A 402 -22.28 -4.64 -9.04
N ALA A 403 -22.37 -3.70 -9.99
CA ALA A 403 -23.22 -2.53 -9.85
C ALA A 403 -24.71 -2.88 -9.71
N ILE A 404 -25.18 -3.91 -10.41
CA ILE A 404 -26.56 -4.38 -10.34
C ILE A 404 -26.83 -5.01 -8.97
N LEU A 405 -25.96 -5.91 -8.49
CA LEU A 405 -26.10 -6.52 -7.17
C LEU A 405 -26.12 -5.45 -6.06
N SER A 406 -25.19 -4.51 -6.11
CA SER A 406 -25.10 -3.43 -5.13
C SER A 406 -26.36 -2.55 -5.14
N LYS A 407 -26.89 -2.19 -6.30
CA LYS A 407 -28.14 -1.41 -6.42
C LYS A 407 -29.38 -2.20 -6.04
N ALA A 408 -29.40 -3.50 -6.28
CA ALA A 408 -30.48 -4.40 -5.86
C ALA A 408 -30.48 -4.66 -4.35
N GLY A 409 -29.47 -4.17 -3.62
CA GLY A 409 -29.40 -4.25 -2.16
C GLY A 409 -28.97 -5.63 -1.65
N VAL A 410 -28.08 -6.31 -2.38
CA VAL A 410 -27.51 -7.59 -1.96
C VAL A 410 -26.90 -7.52 -0.56
N ARG A 411 -27.10 -8.59 0.21
CA ARG A 411 -26.65 -8.73 1.60
C ARG A 411 -25.48 -9.67 1.72
N THR A 412 -25.46 -10.76 0.97
CA THR A 412 -24.37 -11.74 1.02
C THR A 412 -23.93 -12.22 -0.37
N PRO A 413 -22.73 -12.80 -0.49
CA PRO A 413 -22.28 -13.45 -1.72
C PRO A 413 -23.19 -14.58 -2.23
N LEU A 414 -24.09 -15.10 -1.37
CA LEU A 414 -25.01 -16.19 -1.73
C LEU A 414 -25.98 -15.81 -2.86
N ALA A 415 -26.17 -14.51 -3.13
CA ALA A 415 -26.90 -14.02 -4.31
C ALA A 415 -26.36 -14.62 -5.63
N GLY A 416 -25.06 -14.95 -5.67
CA GLY A 416 -24.44 -15.64 -6.80
C GLY A 416 -25.09 -16.99 -7.11
N LEU A 417 -25.58 -17.72 -6.11
CA LEU A 417 -26.23 -19.02 -6.34
C LEU A 417 -27.58 -18.88 -7.06
N PHE A 418 -28.36 -17.84 -6.74
CA PHE A 418 -29.61 -17.53 -7.45
C PHE A 418 -29.34 -17.08 -8.89
N ASN A 419 -28.27 -16.32 -9.12
CA ASN A 419 -27.79 -15.99 -10.46
C ASN A 419 -27.41 -17.28 -11.23
N ALA A 420 -26.63 -18.18 -10.61
CA ALA A 420 -26.25 -19.46 -11.21
C ALA A 420 -27.48 -20.32 -11.57
N ALA A 421 -28.52 -20.33 -10.73
CA ALA A 421 -29.77 -21.05 -11.01
C ALA A 421 -30.50 -20.50 -12.25
N ILE A 422 -30.52 -19.18 -12.45
CA ILE A 422 -31.10 -18.57 -13.65
C ILE A 422 -30.26 -18.87 -14.89
N LEU A 423 -28.93 -18.85 -14.79
CA LEU A 423 -28.04 -19.21 -15.89
C LEU A 423 -28.19 -20.68 -16.28
N LEU A 424 -28.33 -21.56 -15.30
CA LEU A 424 -28.62 -22.98 -15.52
C LEU A 424 -29.98 -23.17 -16.21
N LEU A 425 -31.02 -22.47 -15.74
CA LEU A 425 -32.32 -22.47 -16.39
C LEU A 425 -32.23 -21.98 -17.84
N ALA A 426 -31.44 -20.94 -18.10
CA ALA A 426 -31.26 -20.40 -19.44
C ALA A 426 -30.59 -21.41 -20.40
N LEU A 427 -29.57 -22.13 -19.93
CA LEU A 427 -28.84 -23.16 -20.69
C LEU A 427 -29.71 -24.35 -21.10
N TYR A 428 -30.72 -24.70 -20.29
CA TYR A 428 -31.58 -25.85 -20.58
C TYR A 428 -32.92 -25.45 -21.25
N ALA A 429 -33.54 -24.35 -20.81
CA ALA A 429 -34.90 -24.01 -21.22
C ALA A 429 -35.00 -22.82 -22.18
N LEU A 430 -34.09 -21.84 -22.14
CA LEU A 430 -34.22 -20.59 -22.92
C LEU A 430 -33.42 -20.60 -24.24
N THR A 431 -32.71 -21.67 -24.58
CA THR A 431 -31.88 -21.77 -25.81
C THR A 431 -32.64 -21.39 -27.09
N SER A 432 -33.92 -21.77 -27.20
CA SER A 432 -34.77 -21.40 -28.33
C SER A 432 -35.05 -19.90 -28.44
N VAL A 433 -35.11 -19.19 -27.30
CA VAL A 433 -35.29 -17.74 -27.25
C VAL A 433 -33.96 -17.04 -27.56
N LEU A 434 -32.85 -17.57 -27.05
CA LEU A 434 -31.50 -17.02 -27.28
C LEU A 434 -31.10 -17.05 -28.76
N TYR A 435 -31.62 -18.01 -29.54
CA TYR A 435 -31.39 -18.12 -30.98
C TYR A 435 -31.72 -16.83 -31.75
N TYR A 436 -32.83 -16.18 -31.39
CA TYR A 436 -33.35 -15.02 -32.10
C TYR A 436 -32.73 -13.68 -31.67
N ILE A 437 -31.77 -13.67 -30.74
CA ILE A 437 -31.17 -12.42 -30.29
C ILE A 437 -30.43 -11.73 -31.45
N PRO A 438 -30.73 -10.46 -31.78
CA PRO A 438 -29.96 -9.71 -32.77
C PRO A 438 -28.55 -9.38 -32.28
N MET A 439 -27.55 -9.56 -33.14
CA MET A 439 -26.16 -9.19 -32.82
C MET A 439 -25.99 -7.67 -32.61
N ALA A 440 -26.76 -6.86 -33.35
CA ALA A 440 -26.73 -5.41 -33.24
C ALA A 440 -27.26 -4.89 -31.88
N SER A 441 -28.26 -5.58 -31.28
CA SER A 441 -28.78 -5.20 -29.96
C SER A 441 -27.80 -5.57 -28.84
N LEU A 442 -27.07 -6.70 -28.98
CA LEU A 442 -25.97 -7.06 -28.09
C LEU A 442 -24.81 -6.05 -28.16
N ALA A 443 -24.44 -5.59 -29.36
CA ALA A 443 -23.43 -4.55 -29.53
C ALA A 443 -23.86 -3.23 -28.86
N ALA A 444 -25.12 -2.82 -29.04
CA ALA A 444 -25.68 -1.65 -28.35
C ALA A 444 -25.65 -1.78 -26.82
N LEU A 445 -25.93 -2.98 -26.30
CA LEU A 445 -25.85 -3.30 -24.88
C LEU A 445 -24.41 -3.12 -24.36
N ILE A 446 -23.42 -3.67 -25.06
CA ILE A 446 -22.00 -3.54 -24.67
C ILE A 446 -21.58 -2.07 -24.69
N VAL A 447 -21.87 -1.33 -25.77
CA VAL A 447 -21.54 0.10 -25.88
C VAL A 447 -22.16 0.88 -24.71
N HIS A 448 -23.45 0.68 -24.44
CA HIS A 448 -24.15 1.35 -23.34
C HIS A 448 -23.56 1.02 -21.97
N ALA A 449 -23.16 -0.24 -21.74
CA ALA A 449 -22.56 -0.66 -20.48
C ALA A 449 -21.21 0.02 -20.25
N VAL A 450 -20.38 0.10 -21.30
CA VAL A 450 -18.97 0.45 -21.21
C VAL A 450 -18.69 1.95 -21.27
N VAL A 451 -19.50 2.73 -21.98
CA VAL A 451 -19.35 4.20 -22.05
C VAL A 451 -19.37 4.86 -20.67
N ASN A 452 -20.09 4.28 -19.70
CA ASN A 452 -20.18 4.80 -18.34
C ASN A 452 -18.92 4.51 -17.47
N LEU A 453 -17.96 3.72 -17.97
CA LEU A 453 -16.70 3.43 -17.28
C LEU A 453 -15.60 4.46 -17.59
N ILE A 454 -15.79 5.31 -18.61
CA ILE A 454 -14.82 6.35 -18.96
C ILE A 454 -14.72 7.35 -17.81
N THR A 455 -13.49 7.61 -17.35
CA THR A 455 -13.23 8.58 -16.27
C THR A 455 -13.74 9.97 -16.66
N SER A 456 -14.49 10.61 -15.78
CA SER A 456 -15.06 11.93 -16.05
C SER A 456 -13.97 13.02 -16.10
N PRO A 457 -14.14 14.06 -16.95
CA PRO A 457 -13.20 15.19 -17.00
C PRO A 457 -12.99 15.87 -15.65
N ASP A 458 -14.06 15.99 -14.85
CA ASP A 458 -13.99 16.57 -13.50
C ASP A 458 -13.04 15.80 -12.59
N HIS A 459 -13.03 14.46 -12.68
CA HIS A 459 -12.13 13.62 -11.89
C HIS A 459 -10.67 13.81 -12.32
N VAL A 460 -10.40 13.92 -13.63
CA VAL A 460 -9.06 14.20 -14.15
C VAL A 460 -8.56 15.56 -13.68
N PHE A 461 -9.43 16.58 -13.67
CA PHE A 461 -9.08 17.90 -13.15
C PHE A 461 -8.82 17.90 -11.63
N GLN A 462 -9.61 17.15 -10.85
CA GLN A 462 -9.32 16.95 -9.43
C GLN A 462 -7.97 16.25 -9.22
N SER A 463 -7.63 15.24 -10.04
CA SER A 463 -6.32 14.60 -10.00
C SER A 463 -5.19 15.58 -10.32
N TRP A 464 -5.39 16.52 -11.24
CA TRP A 464 -4.43 17.58 -11.53
C TRP A 464 -4.15 18.47 -10.32
N LEU A 465 -5.20 18.86 -9.58
CA LEU A 465 -5.05 19.67 -8.37
C LEU A 465 -4.36 18.90 -7.22
N MET A 466 -4.50 17.57 -7.17
CA MET A 466 -3.85 16.73 -6.17
C MET A 466 -2.39 16.42 -6.50
N SER A 467 -2.11 15.95 -7.73
CA SER A 467 -0.80 15.50 -8.18
C SER A 467 -0.69 15.59 -9.71
N PRO A 468 -0.14 16.68 -10.26
CA PRO A 468 0.02 16.86 -11.70
C PRO A 468 0.76 15.73 -12.44
N PRO A 469 1.84 15.12 -11.89
CA PRO A 469 2.53 14.00 -12.55
C PRO A 469 1.62 12.81 -12.86
N ASP A 470 0.64 12.53 -12.00
CA ASP A 470 -0.26 11.39 -12.20
C ASP A 470 -1.16 11.59 -13.41
N VAL A 471 -1.54 12.83 -13.73
CA VAL A 471 -2.34 13.13 -14.93
C VAL A 471 -1.55 12.87 -16.21
N PHE A 472 -0.24 13.16 -16.23
CA PHE A 472 0.61 12.82 -17.36
C PHE A 472 0.74 11.31 -17.54
N ILE A 473 0.92 10.57 -16.44
CA ILE A 473 0.97 9.09 -16.46
C ILE A 473 -0.37 8.52 -16.95
N TYR A 474 -1.50 9.07 -16.51
CA TYR A 474 -2.83 8.68 -16.95
C TYR A 474 -2.98 8.80 -18.48
N PHE A 475 -2.68 9.96 -19.04
CA PHE A 475 -2.80 10.16 -20.48
C PHE A 475 -1.79 9.32 -21.26
N ALA A 476 -0.56 9.18 -20.79
CA ALA A 476 0.43 8.29 -21.40
C ALA A 476 -0.08 6.85 -21.49
N GLY A 477 -0.70 6.35 -20.42
CA GLY A 477 -1.36 5.04 -20.40
C GLY A 477 -2.49 4.91 -21.42
N VAL A 478 -3.42 5.88 -21.43
CA VAL A 478 -4.54 5.88 -22.36
C VAL A 478 -4.07 5.90 -23.82
N PHE A 479 -3.08 6.76 -24.14
CA PHE A 479 -2.52 6.84 -25.48
C PHE A 479 -1.84 5.54 -25.90
N VAL A 480 -0.93 5.01 -25.08
CA VAL A 480 -0.24 3.75 -25.39
C VAL A 480 -1.23 2.60 -25.57
N SER A 481 -2.26 2.51 -24.72
CA SER A 481 -3.28 1.48 -24.82
C SER A 481 -4.10 1.54 -26.12
N ILE A 482 -4.45 2.74 -26.60
CA ILE A 482 -5.24 2.92 -27.82
C ILE A 482 -4.42 2.62 -29.08
N PHE A 483 -3.15 3.04 -29.10
CA PHE A 483 -2.29 2.93 -30.29
C PHE A 483 -1.53 1.61 -30.39
N THR A 484 -1.25 0.95 -29.27
CA THR A 484 -0.53 -0.33 -29.25
C THR A 484 -1.44 -1.44 -28.76
N SER A 485 -1.51 -1.64 -27.45
CA SER A 485 -2.34 -2.65 -26.83
C SER A 485 -2.60 -2.32 -25.36
N LEU A 486 -3.69 -2.86 -24.80
CA LEU A 486 -4.09 -2.60 -23.42
C LEU A 486 -3.01 -3.02 -22.41
N GLU A 487 -2.32 -4.13 -22.67
CA GLU A 487 -1.25 -4.66 -21.81
C GLU A 487 -0.08 -3.68 -21.73
N ASN A 488 0.36 -3.15 -22.87
CA ASN A 488 1.45 -2.18 -22.94
C ASN A 488 1.15 -0.89 -22.17
N GLY A 489 -0.11 -0.42 -22.19
CA GLY A 489 -0.50 0.75 -21.41
C GLY A 489 -0.42 0.51 -19.90
N ILE A 490 -0.73 -0.70 -19.43
CA ILE A 490 -0.51 -1.07 -18.02
C ILE A 490 1.00 -1.05 -17.70
N TYR A 491 1.84 -1.67 -18.54
CA TYR A 491 3.28 -1.68 -18.30
C TYR A 491 3.88 -0.28 -18.24
N VAL A 492 3.50 0.61 -19.16
CA VAL A 492 3.99 1.99 -19.19
C VAL A 492 3.52 2.78 -17.96
N THR A 493 2.26 2.66 -17.57
CA THR A 493 1.73 3.41 -16.41
C THR A 493 2.35 2.95 -15.09
N VAL A 494 2.49 1.64 -14.89
CA VAL A 494 3.15 1.07 -13.71
C VAL A 494 4.63 1.46 -13.68
N ALA A 495 5.34 1.33 -14.81
CA ALA A 495 6.76 1.68 -14.88
C ALA A 495 7.01 3.18 -14.63
N LEU A 496 6.21 4.07 -15.23
CA LEU A 496 6.34 5.51 -15.00
C LEU A 496 6.03 5.90 -13.55
N SER A 497 5.03 5.25 -12.93
CA SER A 497 4.69 5.50 -11.52
C SER A 497 5.78 4.98 -10.58
N ALA A 498 6.35 3.79 -10.87
CA ALA A 498 7.47 3.24 -10.13
C ALA A 498 8.72 4.11 -10.29
N ALA A 499 9.01 4.60 -11.49
CA ALA A 499 10.10 5.54 -11.74
C ALA A 499 9.92 6.85 -10.96
N LEU A 500 8.69 7.41 -10.94
CA LEU A 500 8.38 8.59 -10.14
C LEU A 500 8.56 8.35 -8.63
N LEU A 501 8.15 7.18 -8.13
CA LEU A 501 8.36 6.78 -6.74
C LEU A 501 9.86 6.68 -6.41
N LEU A 502 10.64 5.98 -7.23
CA LEU A 502 12.09 5.85 -7.05
C LEU A 502 12.79 7.20 -7.11
N LEU A 503 12.39 8.08 -8.03
CA LEU A 503 12.93 9.43 -8.13
C LEU A 503 12.63 10.26 -6.87
N ARG A 504 11.42 10.16 -6.31
CA ARG A 504 11.06 10.84 -5.05
C ARG A 504 11.92 10.34 -3.88
N LEU A 505 12.08 9.02 -3.76
CA LEU A 505 12.91 8.40 -2.72
C LEU A 505 14.38 8.79 -2.85
N ALA A 506 14.93 8.74 -4.07
CA ALA A 506 16.33 9.05 -4.37
C ALA A 506 16.64 10.55 -4.28
N ARG A 507 15.67 11.45 -4.51
CA ARG A 507 15.83 12.92 -4.45
C ARG A 507 15.16 13.52 -3.20
N SER A 508 15.23 12.82 -2.07
CA SER A 508 14.77 13.34 -0.79
C SER A 508 15.81 14.32 -0.20
N ARG A 509 15.36 15.51 0.21
CA ARG A 509 16.24 16.59 0.70
C ARG A 509 16.06 16.79 2.19
N GLY A 510 17.09 16.53 2.98
CA GLY A 510 17.10 16.74 4.41
C GLY A 510 17.27 18.22 4.73
N ARG A 511 16.89 18.60 5.96
CA ARG A 511 16.89 20.00 6.39
C ARG A 511 17.63 20.15 7.71
N PHE A 512 18.38 21.25 7.83
CA PHE A 512 18.94 21.67 9.10
C PHE A 512 17.88 22.40 9.90
N LEU A 513 17.82 22.11 11.20
CA LEU A 513 16.81 22.63 12.10
C LEU A 513 17.45 23.59 13.10
N GLY A 514 16.69 24.60 13.49
CA GLY A 514 17.00 25.46 14.63
C GLY A 514 15.83 25.50 15.61
N ARG A 515 16.04 26.17 16.73
CA ARG A 515 15.13 26.19 17.88
C ARG A 515 14.19 27.38 17.81
N VAL A 516 12.92 27.13 18.10
CA VAL A 516 11.89 28.15 18.33
C VAL A 516 11.13 27.82 19.59
N ARG A 517 11.00 28.80 20.49
CA ARG A 517 10.16 28.65 21.68
C ARG A 517 8.70 28.90 21.32
N VAL A 518 7.85 27.90 21.48
CA VAL A 518 6.43 27.97 21.15
C VAL A 518 5.60 27.98 22.43
N HIS A 519 4.60 28.85 22.44
CA HIS A 519 3.58 28.91 23.48
C HIS A 519 2.32 28.21 22.97
N ARG A 520 1.75 27.29 23.76
CA ARG A 520 0.44 26.73 23.43
C ARG A 520 -0.62 27.79 23.73
N HIS A 521 -1.43 28.15 22.73
CA HIS A 521 -2.59 29.00 22.97
C HIS A 521 -3.47 28.28 24.00
N PRO A 522 -3.83 28.94 25.13
CA PRO A 522 -4.75 28.33 26.07
C PRO A 522 -6.05 28.09 25.32
N GLU A 523 -6.62 26.89 25.41
CA GLU A 523 -8.00 26.71 25.00
C GLU A 523 -8.80 27.77 25.78
N LEU A 524 -9.49 28.68 25.09
CA LEU A 524 -10.46 29.53 25.78
C LEU A 524 -11.39 28.52 26.42
N ALA A 525 -11.25 28.31 27.73
CA ALA A 525 -12.29 27.69 28.52
C ALA A 525 -13.53 28.48 28.16
N ALA A 526 -14.41 27.87 27.35
CA ALA A 526 -15.62 28.49 26.90
C ALA A 526 -16.26 29.08 28.15
N ALA A 527 -16.50 30.38 28.13
CA ALA A 527 -17.26 31.05 29.17
C ALA A 527 -18.60 30.32 29.26
N ALA A 528 -18.71 29.36 30.18
CA ALA A 528 -19.95 28.70 30.49
C ALA A 528 -20.81 29.75 31.19
N PRO A 529 -21.94 30.18 30.62
CA PRO A 529 -22.90 30.94 31.39
C PRO A 529 -23.41 30.03 32.50
N GLY A 530 -23.44 30.56 33.73
CA GLY A 530 -23.62 29.78 34.95
C GLY A 530 -24.74 28.76 34.87
N HIS A 531 -24.40 27.52 35.20
CA HIS A 531 -25.38 26.58 35.73
C HIS A 531 -24.73 25.75 36.84
N ASN A 532 -25.21 25.99 38.07
CA ASN A 532 -25.10 25.07 39.18
C ASN A 532 -25.80 23.76 38.80
N ASN A 533 -25.07 22.65 38.75
CA ASN A 533 -25.39 21.44 39.54
C ASN A 533 -24.48 20.25 39.20
N SER A 534 -24.05 19.60 40.28
CA SER A 534 -23.75 18.18 40.53
C SER A 534 -23.28 17.26 39.38
N ASP A 535 -22.18 16.57 39.73
CA ASP A 535 -21.76 15.24 39.28
C ASP A 535 -21.35 15.08 37.82
N GLN A 536 -20.02 15.05 37.61
CA GLN A 536 -19.41 14.07 36.71
C GLN A 536 -17.90 13.94 36.94
N HIS A 537 -17.48 12.70 37.18
CA HIS A 537 -16.10 12.25 37.14
C HIS A 537 -15.49 12.56 35.76
N SER A 538 -14.57 13.53 35.70
CA SER A 538 -13.66 13.69 34.57
C SER A 538 -12.23 13.55 35.04
N VAL A 539 -11.55 12.57 34.44
CA VAL A 539 -10.18 12.14 34.67
C VAL A 539 -9.23 13.33 34.57
N SER A 540 -8.64 13.69 35.72
CA SER A 540 -7.63 14.74 35.83
C SER A 540 -6.33 14.23 35.19
N SER A 541 -5.99 14.81 34.04
CA SER A 541 -4.70 14.59 33.40
C SER A 541 -3.63 15.34 34.19
N SER A 542 -2.67 14.58 34.69
CA SER A 542 -1.41 14.94 35.33
C SER A 542 -0.88 16.36 34.99
N GLN A 543 -1.10 17.30 35.91
CA GLN A 543 -0.29 18.50 36.05
C GLN A 543 0.73 18.25 37.17
N THR A 544 1.99 18.04 36.82
CA THR A 544 3.12 18.16 37.75
C THR A 544 3.76 19.51 37.52
N VAL A 545 3.29 20.52 38.25
CA VAL A 545 3.98 21.81 38.40
C VAL A 545 4.49 21.88 39.84
N SER A 546 5.81 21.91 39.98
CA SER A 546 6.51 22.14 41.23
C SER A 546 6.15 23.52 41.80
N HIS A 547 5.62 23.53 43.04
CA HIS A 547 5.39 24.75 43.79
C HIS A 547 6.69 25.24 44.43
N SER A 548 7.24 26.34 43.93
CA SER A 548 8.00 27.30 44.76
C SER A 548 7.28 28.64 44.71
N ARG A 549 6.57 28.97 45.80
CA ARG A 549 5.92 30.27 45.98
C ARG A 549 6.96 31.33 46.34
N THR A 550 7.29 32.20 45.40
CA THR A 550 7.69 33.58 45.69
C THR A 550 6.90 34.51 44.80
N THR A 551 6.16 35.40 45.46
CA THR A 551 5.23 36.36 44.89
C THR A 551 5.98 37.52 44.23
N THR A 552 5.82 37.70 42.93
CA THR A 552 5.87 39.03 42.27
C THR A 552 5.23 38.95 40.89
N SER A 553 4.38 39.94 40.61
CA SER A 553 3.61 40.15 39.39
C SER A 553 4.36 39.84 38.09
N SER A 554 3.93 38.84 37.32
CA SER A 554 4.15 38.79 35.87
C SER A 554 3.05 37.94 35.22
N ARG A 555 2.61 38.33 34.01
CA ARG A 555 1.71 37.57 33.10
C ARG A 555 1.83 36.08 33.36
N ALA A 556 0.72 35.37 33.59
CA ALA A 556 0.70 33.92 33.66
C ALA A 556 1.50 33.35 32.49
N ARG A 557 2.71 32.84 32.75
CA ARG A 557 3.62 32.37 31.70
C ARG A 557 2.95 31.16 31.08
N LEU A 558 2.41 31.32 29.87
CA LEU A 558 1.87 30.22 29.09
C LEU A 558 2.94 29.12 29.01
N PRO A 559 2.57 27.84 29.17
CA PRO A 559 3.52 26.75 29.10
C PRO A 559 4.29 26.81 27.77
N THR A 560 5.61 26.91 27.89
CA THR A 560 6.55 26.98 26.77
C THR A 560 7.16 25.61 26.52
N HIS A 561 7.30 25.25 25.26
CA HIS A 561 8.16 24.13 24.85
C HIS A 561 8.95 24.54 23.61
N ASP A 562 10.10 23.90 23.43
CA ASP A 562 10.94 24.15 22.27
C ASP A 562 10.47 23.29 21.09
N VAL A 563 10.36 23.91 19.92
CA VAL A 563 10.01 23.28 18.65
C VAL A 563 11.14 23.53 17.66
N PHE A 564 11.47 22.53 16.86
CA PHE A 564 12.57 22.58 15.92
C PHE A 564 12.05 22.80 14.49
N LEU A 565 12.41 23.93 13.89
CA LEU A 565 11.98 24.36 12.56
C LEU A 565 13.15 24.48 11.58
N PRO A 566 12.96 24.27 10.27
CA PRO A 566 14.02 24.41 9.28
C PRO A 566 14.64 25.82 9.22
N LEU A 567 15.98 25.86 9.17
CA LEU A 567 16.75 27.10 9.09
C LEU A 567 16.59 27.80 7.73
N ASP A 568 16.41 27.03 6.64
CA ASP A 568 16.33 27.57 5.29
C ASP A 568 14.97 28.17 4.92
N ARG A 569 13.93 27.97 5.75
CA ARG A 569 12.58 28.55 5.62
C ARG A 569 11.89 28.33 4.26
N LYS A 570 12.34 27.34 3.47
CA LYS A 570 11.78 26.99 2.14
C LYS A 570 10.58 26.05 2.21
N ASP A 571 10.01 25.84 3.39
CA ASP A 571 8.99 24.83 3.63
C ASP A 571 7.60 25.22 3.10
N GLY A 572 7.37 26.51 2.82
CA GLY A 572 6.08 27.05 2.35
C GLY A 572 4.92 26.98 3.35
N GLY A 573 5.03 26.17 4.42
CA GLY A 573 3.98 25.93 5.40
C GLY A 573 4.16 26.61 6.77
N THR A 574 5.25 27.35 7.00
CA THR A 574 5.50 28.06 8.27
C THR A 574 5.51 29.58 8.10
N ASN A 575 5.10 30.31 9.14
CA ASN A 575 5.05 31.77 9.10
C ASN A 575 6.47 32.37 9.00
N PRO A 576 6.81 33.10 7.92
CA PRO A 576 8.15 33.67 7.72
C PRO A 576 8.54 34.74 8.75
N ALA A 577 7.57 35.32 9.47
CA ALA A 577 7.84 36.33 10.49
C ALA A 577 8.48 35.77 11.79
N VAL A 578 8.39 34.45 12.01
CA VAL A 578 8.97 33.82 13.21
C VAL A 578 10.48 33.69 13.01
N ARG A 579 11.30 34.12 13.99
CA ARG A 579 12.76 33.91 13.95
C ARG A 579 13.11 32.51 14.47
N VAL A 580 14.01 31.81 13.78
CA VAL A 580 14.62 30.56 14.26
C VAL A 580 15.99 30.89 14.77
N ASP A 581 16.26 30.47 16.01
CA ASP A 581 17.58 30.62 16.60
C ASP A 581 18.39 29.35 16.32
N GLU A 582 19.68 29.50 16.04
CA GLU A 582 20.61 28.37 16.05
C GLU A 582 20.74 27.80 17.47
N LEU A 583 21.09 26.52 17.58
CA LEU A 583 21.09 25.80 18.86
C LEU A 583 22.21 26.28 19.78
N HIS A 584 23.43 26.12 19.29
CA HIS A 584 24.68 26.54 19.92
C HIS A 584 25.77 26.59 18.83
N PRO A 585 26.73 27.53 18.87
CA PRO A 585 27.85 27.52 17.94
C PRO A 585 28.56 26.15 17.94
N GLY A 586 28.69 25.52 16.77
CA GLY A 586 29.33 24.21 16.64
C GLY A 586 28.43 22.98 16.89
N VAL A 587 27.14 23.18 17.22
CA VAL A 587 26.15 22.10 17.34
C VAL A 587 25.13 22.19 16.22
N PHE A 588 25.10 21.17 15.36
CA PHE A 588 24.18 21.11 14.23
C PHE A 588 23.11 20.06 14.42
N MET A 589 21.92 20.35 13.92
CA MET A 589 20.80 19.44 13.97
C MET A 589 20.24 19.22 12.59
N TYR A 590 20.06 17.96 12.22
CA TYR A 590 19.67 17.56 10.89
C TYR A 590 18.50 16.59 10.91
N ARG A 591 17.47 16.86 10.11
CA ARG A 591 16.31 15.99 9.94
C ARG A 591 16.31 15.36 8.55
N PHE A 592 16.22 14.04 8.54
CA PHE A 592 15.95 13.28 7.32
C PHE A 592 14.51 13.53 6.87
N ALA A 593 14.31 13.73 5.56
CA ALA A 593 12.97 13.97 5.02
C ALA A 593 12.18 12.67 4.84
N GLU A 594 12.89 11.58 4.51
CA GLU A 594 12.34 10.23 4.32
C GLU A 594 13.33 9.20 4.91
N GLY A 595 13.11 7.91 4.65
CA GLY A 595 14.02 6.85 5.08
C GLY A 595 15.45 7.06 4.59
N PHE A 596 16.44 6.64 5.39
CA PHE A 596 17.86 6.77 5.10
C PHE A 596 18.42 5.42 4.63
N ASN A 597 18.70 5.29 3.33
CA ASN A 597 19.06 4.04 2.67
C ASN A 597 20.13 4.26 1.56
N TYR A 598 20.59 3.18 0.94
CA TYR A 598 21.62 3.23 -0.10
C TYR A 598 21.30 4.15 -1.31
N LEU A 599 20.01 4.42 -1.61
CA LEU A 599 19.61 5.24 -2.75
C LEU A 599 19.84 6.74 -2.50
N ASN A 600 19.70 7.19 -1.26
CA ASN A 600 19.73 8.62 -0.90
C ASN A 600 20.83 9.01 0.09
N GLN A 601 21.51 8.03 0.68
CA GLN A 601 22.61 8.23 1.63
C GLN A 601 23.63 9.27 1.17
N ALA A 602 24.16 9.12 -0.06
CA ALA A 602 25.22 9.99 -0.57
C ALA A 602 24.79 11.46 -0.56
N GLN A 603 23.58 11.76 -1.03
CA GLN A 603 23.06 13.13 -1.05
C GLN A 603 22.92 13.73 0.35
N TYR A 604 22.50 12.93 1.33
CA TYR A 604 22.38 13.39 2.71
C TYR A 604 23.77 13.61 3.35
N VAL A 605 24.70 12.69 3.14
CA VAL A 605 26.08 12.78 3.65
C VAL A 605 26.80 13.97 3.05
N ASP A 606 26.77 14.16 1.73
CA ASP A 606 27.41 15.28 1.04
C ASP A 606 26.86 16.62 1.53
N ARG A 607 25.54 16.72 1.70
CA ARG A 607 24.88 17.94 2.21
C ARG A 607 25.25 18.23 3.66
N LEU A 608 25.38 17.19 4.49
CA LEU A 608 25.85 17.32 5.87
C LEU A 608 27.28 17.86 5.89
N ILE A 609 28.18 17.27 5.11
CA ILE A 609 29.58 17.69 5.00
C ILE A 609 29.68 19.12 4.51
N GLU A 610 29.02 19.45 3.39
CA GLU A 610 29.07 20.77 2.78
C GLU A 610 28.59 21.86 3.75
N HIS A 611 27.48 21.64 4.45
CA HIS A 611 26.94 22.63 5.37
C HIS A 611 27.81 22.77 6.63
N VAL A 612 28.22 21.66 7.23
CA VAL A 612 29.02 21.68 8.47
C VAL A 612 30.40 22.28 8.23
N THR A 613 31.10 21.91 7.15
CA THR A 613 32.41 22.47 6.80
C THR A 613 32.33 23.94 6.38
N ARG A 614 31.23 24.37 5.75
CA ARG A 614 30.99 25.79 5.44
C ARG A 614 30.76 26.61 6.72
N ALA A 615 30.03 26.07 7.68
CA ALA A 615 29.62 26.76 8.91
C ALA A 615 30.66 26.71 10.05
N THR A 616 31.65 25.81 9.98
CA THR A 616 32.69 25.65 11.00
C THR A 616 34.09 25.91 10.46
N ARG A 617 35.07 26.09 11.35
CA ARG A 617 36.51 26.08 10.99
C ARG A 617 37.15 24.75 11.39
N ARG A 618 38.26 24.40 10.73
CA ARG A 618 39.11 23.27 11.15
C ARG A 618 39.76 23.59 12.50
N THR A 619 39.85 22.59 13.38
CA THR A 619 40.51 22.74 14.68
C THR A 619 42.03 22.75 14.54
N THR A 620 42.56 21.90 13.66
CA THR A 620 43.99 21.83 13.31
C THR A 620 44.14 22.00 11.80
N THR A 621 45.04 22.89 11.38
CA THR A 621 45.42 23.01 9.96
C THR A 621 46.48 21.93 9.68
N PRO A 622 46.29 21.05 8.68
CA PRO A 622 47.30 20.05 8.35
C PRO A 622 48.60 20.74 7.94
N CYS A 623 49.67 20.43 8.66
CA CYS A 623 51.02 20.83 8.28
C CYS A 623 51.61 19.74 7.38
N TYR A 624 52.09 20.13 6.21
CA TYR A 624 52.81 19.22 5.30
C TYR A 624 54.29 19.60 5.33
N ASP A 625 55.17 18.61 5.50
CA ASP A 625 56.61 18.83 5.53
C ASP A 625 57.11 19.40 4.19
N HIS A 626 56.53 18.94 3.07
CA HIS A 626 56.79 19.50 1.75
C HIS A 626 55.50 19.98 1.04
N PRO A 627 55.56 21.07 0.26
CA PRO A 627 54.42 21.54 -0.53
C PRO A 627 53.85 20.50 -1.51
N GLY A 628 54.68 19.54 -1.95
CA GLY A 628 54.28 18.43 -2.82
C GLY A 628 53.53 17.29 -2.13
N ASP A 629 53.60 17.20 -0.79
CA ASP A 629 52.87 16.19 -0.01
C ASP A 629 51.40 16.58 0.21
N ARG A 630 51.07 17.84 -0.10
CA ARG A 630 49.71 18.34 -0.01
C ARG A 630 48.86 17.76 -1.15
N PRO A 631 47.71 17.15 -0.84
CA PRO A 631 46.76 16.71 -1.86
C PRO A 631 46.28 17.87 -2.73
N TRP A 632 46.16 17.63 -4.04
CA TRP A 632 45.77 18.63 -5.04
C TRP A 632 44.39 19.26 -4.79
N ASN A 633 43.53 18.56 -4.06
CA ASN A 633 42.15 18.94 -3.74
C ASN A 633 42.00 19.69 -2.40
N GLU A 634 43.07 19.86 -1.63
CA GLU A 634 43.04 20.69 -0.42
C GLU A 634 43.37 22.14 -0.74
N ALA A 635 42.65 23.10 -0.15
CA ALA A 635 42.91 24.54 -0.32
C ALA A 635 44.24 24.95 0.31
N ALA A 636 44.88 26.00 -0.23
CA ALA A 636 46.14 26.48 0.32
C ALA A 636 45.88 27.19 1.63
N ALA A 637 46.66 26.87 2.66
CA ALA A 637 46.66 27.68 3.87
C ALA A 637 46.96 29.13 3.45
N PRO A 638 46.14 30.11 3.88
CA PRO A 638 46.43 31.51 3.59
C PRO A 638 47.82 31.85 4.13
N PRO A 639 48.63 32.64 3.41
CA PRO A 639 49.95 33.04 3.90
C PRO A 639 49.79 33.71 5.27
N LEU A 640 50.64 33.34 6.22
CA LEU A 640 50.77 34.00 7.52
C LEU A 640 51.24 35.44 7.27
N VAL A 641 50.31 36.37 7.12
CA VAL A 641 50.61 37.80 7.12
C VAL A 641 50.58 38.26 8.56
N GLU A 642 51.76 38.55 9.12
CA GLU A 642 51.94 39.32 10.35
C GLU A 642 51.48 40.78 10.11
N THR A 643 50.18 41.04 10.13
CA THR A 643 49.65 42.39 10.32
C THR A 643 48.39 42.34 11.17
N ASP A 644 48.44 42.95 12.34
CA ASP A 644 47.36 43.12 13.33
C ASP A 644 46.19 43.98 12.81
N THR A 645 45.55 43.62 11.71
CA THR A 645 44.36 44.35 11.25
C THR A 645 43.37 43.43 10.53
N GLU A 646 42.28 43.16 11.25
CA GLU A 646 41.09 42.36 10.92
C GLU A 646 41.26 40.81 10.96
N PRO A 647 40.50 40.10 11.81
CA PRO A 647 40.48 38.64 11.79
C PRO A 647 39.91 38.16 10.45
N SER A 648 40.64 37.29 9.76
CA SER A 648 40.16 36.61 8.56
C SER A 648 38.79 35.93 8.83
N PRO A 649 37.85 35.92 7.86
CA PRO A 649 36.49 35.40 8.05
C PRO A 649 36.44 33.89 8.38
N GLU A 650 37.55 33.17 8.26
CA GLU A 650 37.68 31.77 8.66
C GLU A 650 37.95 31.62 10.17
N THR A 651 38.64 32.59 10.78
CA THR A 651 38.94 32.58 12.21
C THR A 651 37.70 32.88 13.06
N SER A 652 36.66 33.53 12.52
CA SER A 652 35.43 33.84 13.26
C SER A 652 34.44 32.68 13.36
N LYS A 653 34.63 31.58 12.62
CA LYS A 653 33.70 30.44 12.63
C LYS A 653 33.89 29.56 13.86
N PRO A 654 32.81 28.94 14.41
CA PRO A 654 32.91 28.04 15.55
C PRO A 654 33.59 26.71 15.19
N LEU A 655 34.11 26.03 16.21
CA LEU A 655 34.61 24.65 16.12
C LEU A 655 33.43 23.67 16.10
N LEU A 656 33.56 22.55 15.39
CA LEU A 656 32.55 21.50 15.37
C LEU A 656 32.59 20.71 16.69
N ARG A 657 31.46 20.61 17.39
CA ARG A 657 31.34 19.92 18.69
C ARG A 657 30.45 18.69 18.65
N ALA A 658 29.24 18.83 18.10
CA ALA A 658 28.24 17.75 18.11
C ALA A 658 27.26 17.86 16.93
N ILE A 659 26.73 16.71 16.52
CA ILE A 659 25.70 16.58 15.50
C ILE A 659 24.53 15.79 16.09
N VAL A 660 23.33 16.36 15.98
CA VAL A 660 22.06 15.75 16.38
C VAL A 660 21.30 15.33 15.14
N LEU A 661 21.05 14.04 14.98
CA LEU A 661 20.29 13.48 13.86
C LEU A 661 18.87 13.13 14.32
N ASP A 662 17.88 13.77 13.68
CA ASP A 662 16.46 13.44 13.84
C ASP A 662 16.10 12.30 12.87
N CYS A 663 16.06 11.08 13.41
CA CYS A 663 15.72 9.84 12.71
C CYS A 663 14.23 9.49 12.83
N SER A 664 13.36 10.42 13.21
CA SER A 664 11.91 10.15 13.33
C SER A 664 11.27 9.68 12.01
N ALA A 665 11.77 10.13 10.87
CA ALA A 665 11.35 9.68 9.54
C ALA A 665 12.06 8.38 9.07
N VAL A 666 13.09 7.93 9.78
CA VAL A 666 13.91 6.77 9.41
C VAL A 666 13.43 5.54 10.16
N ASN A 667 12.71 4.66 9.46
CA ASN A 667 12.24 3.40 10.03
C ASN A 667 13.36 2.35 10.09
N THR A 668 14.07 2.15 8.98
CA THR A 668 15.16 1.18 8.84
C THR A 668 16.34 1.85 8.14
N MET A 669 17.55 1.39 8.48
CA MET A 669 18.79 1.74 7.78
C MET A 669 19.41 0.44 7.28
N ASP A 670 19.89 0.45 6.04
CA ASP A 670 20.65 -0.64 5.46
C ASP A 670 22.14 -0.48 5.72
N SER A 671 22.93 -1.49 5.32
CA SER A 671 24.38 -1.46 5.50
C SER A 671 25.04 -0.30 4.76
N GLY A 672 24.55 0.05 3.56
CA GLY A 672 25.05 1.20 2.80
C GLY A 672 24.90 2.49 3.60
N ALA A 673 23.69 2.79 4.07
CA ALA A 673 23.41 4.00 4.84
C ALA A 673 24.27 4.10 6.10
N VAL A 674 24.43 2.99 6.83
CA VAL A 674 25.28 2.94 8.03
C VAL A 674 26.74 3.19 7.68
N GLU A 675 27.26 2.60 6.60
CA GLU A 675 28.63 2.85 6.11
C GLU A 675 28.83 4.34 5.78
N GLY A 676 27.84 4.97 5.12
CA GLY A 676 27.89 6.41 4.84
C GLY A 676 28.00 7.28 6.09
N LEU A 677 27.38 6.87 7.21
CA LEU A 677 27.55 7.56 8.48
C LEU A 677 28.94 7.32 9.09
N ILE A 678 29.51 6.12 8.94
CA ILE A 678 30.88 5.83 9.40
C ILE A 678 31.89 6.71 8.65
N ASP A 679 31.73 6.81 7.33
CA ASP A 679 32.56 7.67 6.48
C ASP A 679 32.40 9.15 6.87
N LEU A 680 31.15 9.59 7.05
CA LEU A 680 30.85 10.95 7.50
C LEU A 680 31.49 11.26 8.85
N ARG A 681 31.35 10.37 9.84
CA ARG A 681 32.02 10.50 11.15
C ARG A 681 33.52 10.60 10.98
N SER A 682 34.14 9.70 10.21
CA SER A 682 35.59 9.67 10.00
C SER A 682 36.12 10.92 9.29
N GLN A 683 35.32 11.54 8.41
CA GLN A 683 35.67 12.82 7.78
C GLN A 683 35.55 14.00 8.75
N LEU A 684 34.45 14.05 9.52
CA LEU A 684 34.21 15.16 10.45
C LEU A 684 35.07 15.08 11.71
N ASP A 685 35.41 13.90 12.19
CA ASP A 685 36.37 13.70 13.28
C ASP A 685 37.77 14.17 12.87
N ARG A 686 38.18 13.95 11.61
CA ARG A 686 39.42 14.53 11.06
C ARG A 686 39.34 16.04 10.96
N TRP A 687 38.19 16.61 10.63
CA TRP A 687 37.98 18.07 10.57
C TRP A 687 38.02 18.73 11.96
N ALA A 688 37.52 18.03 12.99
CA ALA A 688 37.44 18.51 14.37
C ALA A 688 38.64 18.12 15.26
N ALA A 689 39.56 17.29 14.75
CA ALA A 689 40.71 16.76 15.49
C ALA A 689 41.50 17.85 16.25
N PRO A 690 41.87 17.66 17.53
CA PRO A 690 42.01 16.36 18.23
C PRO A 690 40.77 15.89 19.02
N GLU A 691 39.67 16.66 19.01
CA GLU A 691 38.43 16.27 19.70
C GLU A 691 37.46 15.58 18.74
N PRO A 692 36.94 14.38 19.09
CA PRO A 692 35.94 13.71 18.27
C PRO A 692 34.58 14.41 18.36
N VAL A 693 33.84 14.37 17.25
CA VAL A 693 32.49 14.93 17.16
C VAL A 693 31.51 13.99 17.86
N GLU A 694 30.63 14.54 18.68
CA GLU A 694 29.58 13.74 19.33
C GLU A 694 28.37 13.55 18.40
N TRP A 695 27.89 12.30 18.31
CA TRP A 695 26.78 11.92 17.43
C TRP A 695 25.57 11.49 18.25
N HIS A 696 24.57 12.36 18.31
CA HIS A 696 23.32 12.12 19.03
C HIS A 696 22.22 11.72 18.04
N PHE A 697 21.47 10.67 18.36
CA PHE A 697 20.36 10.21 17.52
C PHE A 697 19.05 10.30 18.29
N ALA A 698 18.01 10.85 17.69
CA ALA A 698 16.66 10.90 18.24
C ALA A 698 15.67 10.15 17.35
N GLY A 699 14.66 9.51 17.94
CA GLY A 699 13.59 8.85 17.18
C GLY A 699 13.98 7.51 16.51
N LEU A 700 15.00 6.82 17.02
CA LEU A 700 15.37 5.48 16.55
C LEU A 700 14.47 4.40 17.15
N HIS A 701 13.45 3.99 16.42
CA HIS A 701 12.47 3.01 16.90
C HIS A 701 12.95 1.55 16.68
N ASN A 702 13.52 1.25 15.51
CA ASN A 702 13.91 -0.11 15.13
C ASN A 702 15.14 -0.61 15.89
N ARG A 703 15.01 -1.77 16.56
CA ARG A 703 16.09 -2.45 17.30
C ARG A 703 17.25 -2.88 16.38
N TRP A 704 16.97 -3.30 15.15
CA TRP A 704 18.00 -3.69 14.20
C TRP A 704 18.86 -2.51 13.76
N THR A 705 18.25 -1.34 13.56
CA THR A 705 18.97 -0.10 13.24
C THR A 705 19.81 0.37 14.41
N ARG A 706 19.28 0.35 15.65
CA ARG A 706 20.06 0.65 16.85
C ARG A 706 21.26 -0.29 17.02
N ARG A 707 21.06 -1.58 16.77
CA ARG A 707 22.15 -2.58 16.77
C ARG A 707 23.19 -2.27 15.70
N ALA A 708 22.78 -1.99 14.46
CA ALA A 708 23.70 -1.68 13.37
C ALA A 708 24.57 -0.46 13.70
N LEU A 709 23.95 0.64 14.14
CA LEU A 709 24.67 1.84 14.57
C LEU A 709 25.61 1.58 15.76
N SER A 710 25.17 0.78 16.73
CA SER A 710 25.99 0.39 17.90
C SER A 710 27.22 -0.43 17.50
N VAL A 711 27.09 -1.37 16.57
CA VAL A 711 28.21 -2.16 16.03
C VAL A 711 29.20 -1.25 15.29
N SER A 712 28.70 -0.23 14.60
CA SER A 712 29.52 0.77 13.91
C SER A 712 30.15 1.81 14.85
N GLY A 713 29.98 1.68 16.17
CA GLY A 713 30.56 2.55 17.19
C GLY A 713 29.81 3.86 17.44
N PHE A 714 28.55 3.97 16.99
CA PHE A 714 27.65 5.04 17.42
C PHE A 714 26.93 4.66 18.72
N GLY A 715 26.30 5.63 19.40
CA GLY A 715 25.49 5.38 20.59
C GLY A 715 26.27 5.44 21.91
N CYS A 716 27.60 5.39 21.88
CA CYS A 716 28.49 5.48 23.05
C CYS A 716 29.60 6.53 22.83
N PRO A 717 30.13 7.14 23.90
CA PRO A 717 31.31 8.00 23.79
C PRO A 717 32.56 7.21 23.39
N THR A 718 33.50 7.87 22.70
CA THR A 718 34.78 7.28 22.29
C THR A 718 35.58 6.79 23.51
N ALA A 719 36.14 5.58 23.40
CA ALA A 719 36.84 4.92 24.50
C ALA A 719 37.98 5.78 25.07
N GLY A 720 38.07 5.86 26.41
CA GLY A 720 39.13 6.58 27.12
C GLY A 720 38.84 8.04 27.51
N ARG A 721 37.71 8.63 27.07
CA ARG A 721 37.33 10.04 27.40
C ARG A 721 36.03 10.17 28.20
N LEU A 722 35.89 9.39 29.28
CA LEU A 722 34.73 9.46 30.19
C LEU A 722 34.77 10.67 31.15
N GLY A 723 35.93 11.31 31.33
CA GLY A 723 36.24 12.26 32.42
C GLY A 723 35.45 13.59 32.46
N GLY A 724 34.48 13.80 31.59
CA GLY A 724 33.56 14.95 31.61
C GLY A 724 32.16 14.65 31.06
N PHE A 725 31.88 13.38 30.75
CA PHE A 725 30.63 12.96 30.13
C PHE A 725 29.54 12.78 31.19
N GLU A 726 28.43 13.50 31.08
CA GLU A 726 27.23 13.24 31.88
C GLU A 726 26.05 12.93 30.96
N PRO A 727 25.53 11.69 30.98
CA PRO A 727 24.36 11.34 30.19
C PRO A 727 23.08 11.84 30.86
N ALA A 728 22.15 12.41 30.09
CA ALA A 728 20.76 12.58 30.54
C ALA A 728 19.86 11.50 29.95
N PHE A 729 18.94 10.99 30.77
CA PHE A 729 17.99 9.95 30.41
C PHE A 729 16.55 10.42 30.61
N SER A 730 15.66 10.00 29.71
CA SER A 730 14.22 10.20 29.87
C SER A 730 13.66 9.16 30.85
N LEU A 731 12.94 9.63 31.88
CA LEU A 731 12.34 8.81 32.93
C LEU A 731 10.82 8.80 32.82
N ALA A 732 10.18 7.68 33.17
CA ALA A 732 8.71 7.57 33.25
C ALA A 732 8.26 6.83 34.51
N ASP A 733 7.01 7.08 34.90
CA ASP A 733 6.37 6.44 36.06
C ASP A 733 6.10 4.94 35.80
N LEU A 734 6.61 4.09 36.69
CA LEU A 734 6.41 2.65 36.68
C LEU A 734 5.22 2.29 37.59
N VAL A 735 4.00 2.50 37.09
CA VAL A 735 2.77 2.20 37.84
C VAL A 735 2.41 0.71 37.68
N GLY A 736 2.27 -0.03 38.79
CA GLY A 736 1.61 -1.34 38.84
C GLY A 736 2.48 -2.59 38.59
N ARG A 737 3.82 -2.49 38.52
CA ARG A 737 4.72 -3.66 38.49
C ARG A 737 5.46 -3.87 39.81
N PRO A 738 5.58 -5.11 40.33
CA PRO A 738 6.49 -5.40 41.44
C PRO A 738 7.95 -5.20 40.99
N PRO A 739 8.86 -4.83 41.90
CA PRO A 739 10.27 -4.66 41.57
C PRO A 739 10.84 -5.99 41.07
N MET A 740 11.49 -5.98 39.90
CA MET A 740 12.40 -7.07 39.54
C MET A 740 13.66 -6.93 40.42
N PRO A 741 14.06 -7.97 41.18
CA PRO A 741 15.29 -7.89 41.96
C PRO A 741 16.48 -7.75 41.02
N CYS A 742 17.23 -6.64 41.13
CA CYS A 742 18.57 -6.56 40.57
C CYS A 742 19.50 -7.45 41.41
N GLU A 743 19.67 -8.71 41.04
CA GLU A 743 20.73 -9.54 41.60
C GLU A 743 22.10 -9.04 41.12
N ARG A 744 22.92 -8.54 42.05
CA ARG A 744 24.38 -8.46 41.87
C ARG A 744 24.91 -9.89 41.74
N ARG A 745 25.45 -10.26 40.57
CA ARG A 745 26.27 -11.47 40.43
C ARG A 745 27.58 -11.16 39.73
N GLY A 746 28.68 -11.32 40.46
CA GLY A 746 30.02 -11.34 39.92
C GLY A 746 30.29 -12.67 39.20
N GLY A 747 31.01 -12.59 38.08
CA GLY A 747 31.65 -13.73 37.43
C GLY A 747 30.73 -14.60 36.55
N GLU A 748 31.04 -14.59 35.25
CA GLU A 748 30.71 -15.60 34.23
C GLU A 748 29.25 -15.79 33.75
N LYS A 749 29.14 -15.68 32.42
CA LYS A 749 28.08 -16.07 31.46
C LYS A 749 26.88 -16.85 32.04
N THR A 750 25.66 -16.31 31.93
CA THR A 750 24.48 -16.96 31.31
C THR A 750 23.23 -16.07 31.30
N ALA A 751 22.31 -16.43 30.40
CA ALA A 751 21.10 -15.73 29.96
C ALA A 751 20.00 -15.53 31.01
N CYS A 752 19.28 -14.40 30.92
CA CYS A 752 17.92 -14.26 31.44
C CYS A 752 16.95 -14.25 30.26
N GLY A 753 16.28 -15.38 30.03
CA GLY A 753 15.28 -15.50 28.98
C GLY A 753 14.26 -16.58 29.35
N GLY A 754 13.17 -16.16 29.98
CA GLY A 754 11.99 -16.98 30.21
C GLY A 754 10.77 -16.26 29.63
N ARG A 755 10.16 -16.87 28.62
CA ARG A 755 8.92 -16.44 27.96
C ARG A 755 7.81 -16.18 28.99
N ALA A 756 7.15 -15.03 28.87
CA ALA A 756 5.75 -14.89 29.27
C ALA A 756 4.88 -15.22 28.05
N SER A 757 4.70 -16.52 27.80
CA SER A 757 3.61 -17.04 26.99
C SER A 757 3.30 -18.43 27.53
N ASP A 758 2.32 -18.51 28.42
CA ASP A 758 1.26 -19.51 28.37
C ASP A 758 0.18 -19.13 29.38
N SER A 759 -1.05 -19.35 28.95
CA SER A 759 -2.28 -19.14 29.69
C SER A 759 -2.28 -19.93 31.00
N GLU A 760 -2.48 -19.26 32.12
CA GLU A 760 -3.09 -19.88 33.30
C GLU A 760 -4.24 -19.02 33.81
N HIS A 761 -5.43 -19.62 33.79
CA HIS A 761 -6.56 -19.22 34.59
C HIS A 761 -6.13 -19.15 36.06
N LEU A 762 -5.85 -17.96 36.58
CA LEU A 762 -5.78 -17.74 38.01
C LEU A 762 -7.17 -17.33 38.51
N SER A 763 -7.81 -18.34 39.10
CA SER A 763 -9.03 -18.26 39.90
C SER A 763 -8.94 -17.16 40.94
N CYS A 764 -9.95 -16.29 40.96
CA CYS A 764 -10.30 -15.48 42.12
C CYS A 764 -10.68 -16.41 43.28
N SER A 765 -9.75 -16.64 44.21
CA SER A 765 -10.08 -17.07 45.56
C SER A 765 -8.90 -16.85 46.48
N SER A 766 -9.18 -16.26 47.64
CA SER A 766 -8.31 -16.10 48.83
C SER A 766 -7.61 -14.74 48.98
N LEU A 767 -8.37 -13.71 49.33
CA LEU A 767 -7.87 -12.60 50.16
C LEU A 767 -8.95 -12.23 51.21
N GLU A 768 -9.09 -13.07 52.22
CA GLU A 768 -9.48 -12.63 53.56
C GLU A 768 -8.32 -12.92 54.50
N GLY A 769 -7.78 -11.87 55.12
CA GLY A 769 -6.61 -11.94 55.98
C GLY A 769 -6.10 -10.54 56.26
N GLY A 770 -6.83 -9.80 57.09
CA GLY A 770 -6.47 -8.46 57.53
C GLY A 770 -5.19 -8.44 58.37
N GLY A 771 -4.34 -7.46 58.08
CA GLY A 771 -3.19 -7.09 58.90
C GLY A 771 -2.78 -5.66 58.58
N LEU A 772 -3.21 -4.72 59.43
CA LEU A 772 -2.86 -3.30 59.36
C LEU A 772 -1.36 -3.11 59.72
N GLY A 773 -0.54 -2.82 58.71
CA GLY A 773 0.79 -2.23 58.86
C GLY A 773 0.81 -0.79 58.31
N PRO A 774 1.72 0.08 58.78
CA PRO A 774 1.63 1.52 58.53
C PRO A 774 1.83 1.86 57.05
N LYS A 775 0.99 2.77 56.54
CA LYS A 775 1.05 3.31 55.17
C LYS A 775 2.38 4.03 54.94
N GLU A 776 3.38 3.33 54.42
CA GLU A 776 4.46 3.99 53.69
C GLU A 776 3.87 4.64 52.44
N SER A 777 4.15 5.93 52.27
CA SER A 777 3.82 6.67 51.05
C SER A 777 4.36 5.91 49.85
N VAL A 778 3.46 5.44 48.96
CA VAL A 778 3.84 4.84 47.68
C VAL A 778 4.53 5.93 46.85
N GLY A 779 5.84 6.05 47.00
CA GLY A 779 6.65 6.95 46.19
C GLY A 779 6.54 6.51 44.73
N THR A 780 6.20 7.44 43.84
CA THR A 780 6.13 7.21 42.40
C THR A 780 7.51 6.72 41.93
N ARG A 781 7.60 5.46 41.51
CA ARG A 781 8.86 4.87 41.03
C ARG A 781 9.10 5.31 39.60
N LEU A 782 10.21 5.98 39.36
CA LEU A 782 10.65 6.41 38.04
C LEU A 782 11.70 5.43 37.49
N GLY A 783 11.57 5.06 36.22
CA GLY A 783 12.54 4.21 35.51
C GLY A 783 12.91 4.78 34.14
N ALA A 784 14.06 4.38 33.63
CA ALA A 784 14.50 4.75 32.28
C ALA A 784 13.56 4.19 31.21
N VAL A 785 13.18 5.06 30.27
CA VAL A 785 12.34 4.67 29.12
C VAL A 785 13.17 4.04 27.99
N SER A 786 14.46 4.38 27.90
CA SER A 786 15.38 3.93 26.86
C SER A 786 16.61 3.23 27.44
N GLY A 787 17.29 2.42 26.63
CA GLY A 787 18.44 1.62 27.05
C GLY A 787 19.61 2.49 27.48
N ILE A 788 19.98 2.44 28.76
CA ILE A 788 21.05 3.28 29.31
C ILE A 788 22.44 2.87 28.81
N ASN A 789 22.58 1.66 28.27
CA ASN A 789 23.80 1.16 27.65
C ASN A 789 24.19 1.88 26.35
N ARG A 790 23.34 2.79 25.85
CA ARG A 790 23.55 3.57 24.62
C ARG A 790 23.13 5.04 24.83
N PRO A 791 23.89 5.82 25.63
CA PRO A 791 23.44 7.12 26.10
C PRO A 791 23.31 8.22 25.02
N PHE A 792 23.84 8.00 23.80
CA PHE A 792 23.62 8.91 22.68
C PHE A 792 22.37 8.59 21.84
N PHE A 793 21.63 7.54 22.19
CA PHE A 793 20.33 7.26 21.59
C PHE A 793 19.23 7.81 22.50
N HIS A 794 18.62 8.90 22.05
CA HIS A 794 17.60 9.64 22.78
C HIS A 794 16.22 9.26 22.29
N LEU A 795 15.25 9.25 23.20
CA LEU A 795 13.84 9.03 22.86
C LEU A 795 13.29 10.22 22.07
N ASP A 796 13.51 11.42 22.59
CA ASP A 796 13.00 12.66 22.06
C ASP A 796 14.12 13.63 21.65
N LEU A 797 13.72 14.59 20.83
CA LEU A 797 14.63 15.51 20.18
C LEU A 797 15.13 16.61 21.12
N ALA A 798 14.31 17.00 22.11
CA ALA A 798 14.69 17.99 23.09
C ALA A 798 15.81 17.45 24.00
N SER A 799 15.66 16.22 24.52
CA SER A 799 16.71 15.56 25.30
C SER A 799 18.02 15.40 24.51
N ALA A 800 17.93 15.04 23.22
CA ALA A 800 19.12 14.91 22.36
C ALA A 800 19.88 16.22 22.21
N VAL A 801 19.15 17.30 21.96
CA VAL A 801 19.69 18.66 21.80
C VAL A 801 20.27 19.18 23.11
N GLU A 802 19.54 19.04 24.21
CA GLU A 802 19.98 19.50 25.52
C GLU A 802 21.29 18.82 25.95
N ASN A 803 21.38 17.50 25.75
CA ASN A 803 22.61 16.75 25.99
C ASN A 803 23.78 17.23 25.12
N ALA A 804 23.54 17.42 23.81
CA ALA A 804 24.57 17.88 22.88
C ALA A 804 25.07 19.30 23.22
N VAL A 805 24.16 20.22 23.54
CA VAL A 805 24.48 21.61 23.90
C VAL A 805 25.20 21.67 25.24
N ASN A 806 24.75 20.92 26.26
CA ASN A 806 25.41 20.87 27.56
C ASN A 806 26.83 20.31 27.46
N SER A 807 27.03 19.28 26.63
CA SER A 807 28.35 18.74 26.34
C SER A 807 29.25 19.78 25.63
N ALA A 808 28.74 20.44 24.59
CA ALA A 808 29.48 21.49 23.88
C ALA A 808 29.88 22.65 24.80
N MET A 809 28.96 23.15 25.63
CA MET A 809 29.24 24.22 26.60
C MET A 809 30.32 23.83 27.62
N ARG A 810 30.42 22.54 27.97
CA ARG A 810 31.48 22.06 28.87
C ARG A 810 32.84 22.02 28.17
N LYS A 811 32.88 21.54 26.93
CA LYS A 811 34.10 21.55 26.11
C LYS A 811 34.63 22.97 25.88
N ASP A 812 33.75 23.95 25.74
CA ASP A 812 34.15 25.35 25.59
C ASP A 812 34.67 25.97 26.90
N ARG A 813 34.16 25.54 28.07
CA ARG A 813 34.66 26.00 29.38
C ARG A 813 35.96 25.33 29.81
N TYR A 814 36.17 24.08 29.41
CA TYR A 814 37.34 23.27 29.74
C TYR A 814 37.93 22.67 28.46
N PRO A 815 38.59 23.48 27.62
CA PRO A 815 39.23 22.97 26.41
C PRO A 815 40.29 21.94 26.81
N THR A 816 40.20 20.74 26.24
CA THR A 816 41.23 19.72 26.49
C THR A 816 42.54 20.18 25.84
N ALA A 817 43.58 20.36 26.65
CA ALA A 817 44.91 20.79 26.23
C ALA A 817 45.63 19.72 25.40
#